data_AF-A0A5E4SUT2-F1
#
_entry.id   AF-A0A5E4SUT2-F1
#
_cell.length_a   1.000
_cell.length_b   1.000
_cell.length_c   1.000
_cell.angle_alpha   90.00
_cell.angle_beta   90.00
_cell.angle_gamma   90.00
#
_symmetry.space_group_name_H-M   'P 1'
#
loop_
_entity.id
_entity.type
_entity.pdbx_description
1 polymer ?
#
loop_
_entity_poly.entity_id
_entity_poly.type
_entity_poly.pdbx_seq_one_letter_code
_entity_poly.pdbx_strand_id
1 'polypeptide(L)'
;MSADDWGALTPEQVSRWITFDRDRTDWVYSESDESMSARQAEGVAGLWNKLGLRDAALLADEVGTGKTLQALGVMSLLWKKRPDAKVLVMAPNRDICKHWEREFRKFVKSHYRESDDVVGRMVDGGPVQEPQLCWRLDELTEVVESGSGRLFITTIYSLSTLVRGEDDESFDKLTGAADAAKNIHRRLMRALGERGFDLLVVDEAHYFRNKEGQSQRAKAAREFFGTHGDRLSRRALLMTATPSHSSMDNITSILSYVTDVGINTPEELLKKYALRRLRRMNGRNGTYDKYSYRNEVAIEADFDQDPSAEVFFALYQKLLVKQQVTEGKRYLYGYLEGFESFEVNSQHDEPGLDVDQSGRDFRGARDTDILKQLAQMHRSLEKLPAHPKYDALVSQCVPRDVFDARLDVHEHKHLVFVRRIPSVREIAKRINSAYDFQYGMMIANALAPNDPVVAKRWEADHWSRESFIRFFRSVPKEAGADEESLLGLDDEMPQRHNDSDADVHSRIADLFVVKKAGAHRSTDCSNFSLRLRKPESLFSLLLEPASDYRKGMYYYHRKLPGERGRDEYGAAARDARHEIARERITRVSGEKFYFAKPLPTLWGAMYDLLAQMDRERIDSWLAHDSDIAENFGNYLKNGFLFASPVIIELYCWYAEFRRLKLTGDVQQRYLSFVGFIEPRLTGSLVLAYFRAALETFEALCEDIADWRRDWHVLTGLNSPAFYASGAVKDRQRLILGFNSPFYPNVLATTSVLQEGVNLHLQCRKVHHYGIAWTPGDNEQRVGRVDRLFGKVNAHLERDGRAELTIHYPYLGRSFDEEQLASFITLKHGVEERMDACRQSDVSSEIDLRHVNETWRSYLREPRVDTQLPVLLDPFPFKRDERPFEDY
;
A
#
# COMPACT_ATOMS: atom_id res chain seq x y z
N MET A 1 -16.31 45.02 3.03
CA MET A 1 -15.27 44.14 3.59
C MET A 1 -14.22 43.93 2.52
N SER A 2 -12.94 44.03 2.85
CA SER A 2 -11.87 43.68 1.92
C SER A 2 -11.97 42.18 1.62
N ALA A 3 -11.81 41.76 0.37
CA ALA A 3 -11.75 40.35 -0.02
C ALA A 3 -10.61 39.56 0.68
N ASP A 4 -9.77 40.25 1.45
CA ASP A 4 -8.61 39.72 2.14
C ASP A 4 -8.88 39.22 3.59
N ASP A 5 -10.04 39.55 4.17
CA ASP A 5 -10.38 39.11 5.52
C ASP A 5 -11.07 37.73 5.50
N TRP A 6 -10.44 36.74 6.13
CA TRP A 6 -10.96 35.37 6.14
C TRP A 6 -12.20 35.25 7.03
N GLY A 7 -12.40 36.14 8.01
CA GLY A 7 -13.49 36.03 8.97
C GLY A 7 -13.46 34.72 9.77
N ALA A 8 -14.29 34.63 10.82
CA ALA A 8 -14.38 33.48 11.70
C ALA A 8 -15.30 32.41 11.15
N LEU A 9 -14.81 31.18 11.11
CA LEU A 9 -15.56 30.01 10.67
C LEU A 9 -15.85 29.07 11.85
N THR A 10 -17.07 28.54 11.88
CA THR A 10 -17.52 27.55 12.88
C THR A 10 -17.63 26.16 12.27
N PRO A 11 -17.49 25.07 13.06
CA PRO A 11 -17.68 23.71 12.57
C PRO A 11 -19.08 23.47 11.99
N GLU A 12 -20.11 24.12 12.53
CA GLU A 12 -21.47 24.10 12.01
C GLU A 12 -21.52 24.65 10.58
N GLN A 13 -20.89 25.80 10.34
CA GLN A 13 -20.78 26.38 8.99
C GLN A 13 -20.00 25.45 8.06
N VAL A 14 -18.85 24.92 8.49
CA VAL A 14 -18.08 23.94 7.68
C VAL A 14 -18.97 22.78 7.25
N SER A 15 -19.71 22.20 8.20
CA SER A 15 -20.55 21.04 7.92
C SER A 15 -21.66 21.32 6.93
N ARG A 16 -22.15 22.57 6.79
CA ARG A 16 -23.16 22.93 5.77
C ARG A 16 -22.67 22.72 4.34
N TRP A 17 -21.38 22.93 4.09
CA TRP A 17 -20.79 22.81 2.75
C TRP A 17 -19.99 21.53 2.54
N ILE A 18 -19.48 20.93 3.62
CA ILE A 18 -18.59 19.78 3.55
C ILE A 18 -19.06 18.71 4.51
N THR A 19 -19.35 17.51 4.01
CA THR A 19 -19.48 16.32 4.86
C THR A 19 -18.13 15.64 5.04
N PHE A 20 -17.89 15.15 6.25
CA PHE A 20 -16.75 14.30 6.59
C PHE A 20 -17.19 12.87 6.92
N ASP A 21 -18.48 12.58 6.79
CA ASP A 21 -19.06 11.25 6.92
C ASP A 21 -19.37 10.74 5.51
N ARG A 22 -18.68 9.68 5.10
CA ARG A 22 -18.80 9.11 3.74
C ARG A 22 -20.13 8.39 3.54
N ASP A 23 -20.67 7.80 4.60
CA ASP A 23 -21.88 7.00 4.54
C ASP A 23 -23.14 7.88 4.70
N ARG A 24 -22.98 9.07 5.31
CA ARG A 24 -24.06 10.04 5.54
C ARG A 24 -23.74 11.38 4.89
N THR A 25 -24.18 11.56 3.65
CA THR A 25 -24.00 12.81 2.90
C THR A 25 -24.74 14.00 3.53
N ASP A 26 -25.78 13.74 4.32
CA ASP A 26 -26.60 14.69 5.07
C ASP A 26 -26.11 14.96 6.51
N TRP A 27 -25.00 14.33 6.95
CA TRP A 27 -24.42 14.54 8.28
C TRP A 27 -24.14 16.02 8.60
N VAL A 28 -24.62 16.53 9.74
CA VAL A 28 -24.35 17.90 10.19
C VAL A 28 -23.62 17.84 11.52
N TYR A 29 -22.66 18.74 11.70
CA TYR A 29 -21.90 18.80 12.94
C TYR A 29 -22.81 19.09 14.15
N SER A 30 -22.55 18.39 15.25
CA SER A 30 -23.10 18.65 16.58
C SER A 30 -21.96 18.72 17.59
N GLU A 31 -22.04 19.62 18.57
CA GLU A 31 -21.06 19.71 19.68
C GLU A 31 -20.97 18.41 20.50
N SER A 32 -22.04 17.62 20.51
CA SER A 32 -22.09 16.34 21.23
C SER A 32 -21.53 15.16 20.42
N ASP A 33 -21.17 15.39 19.15
CA ASP A 33 -20.67 14.34 18.26
C ASP A 33 -19.15 14.19 18.44
N GLU A 34 -18.73 13.06 19.01
CA GLU A 34 -17.31 12.76 19.25
C GLU A 34 -16.66 12.01 18.08
N SER A 35 -17.38 11.80 16.97
CA SER A 35 -16.87 11.09 15.81
C SER A 35 -15.67 11.78 15.16
N MET A 36 -14.92 11.02 14.36
CA MET A 36 -13.84 11.60 13.56
C MET A 36 -14.34 12.62 12.54
N SER A 37 -15.56 12.47 12.03
CA SER A 37 -16.16 13.42 11.08
C SER A 37 -16.40 14.77 11.75
N ALA A 38 -16.93 14.77 12.99
CA ALA A 38 -17.10 15.97 13.79
C ALA A 38 -15.76 16.64 14.10
N ARG A 39 -14.79 15.85 14.57
CA ARG A 39 -13.42 16.30 14.80
C ARG A 39 -12.79 16.89 13.54
N GLN A 40 -12.99 16.31 12.36
CA GLN A 40 -12.46 16.83 11.10
C GLN A 40 -13.07 18.20 10.74
N ALA A 41 -14.38 18.39 10.94
CA ALA A 41 -15.04 19.69 10.76
C ALA A 41 -14.46 20.76 11.71
N GLU A 42 -14.23 20.41 12.97
CA GLU A 42 -13.55 21.27 13.94
C GLU A 42 -12.12 21.63 13.50
N GLY A 43 -11.43 20.68 12.89
CA GLY A 43 -10.11 20.91 12.31
C GLY A 43 -10.11 21.94 11.22
N VAL A 44 -11.01 21.82 10.26
CA VAL A 44 -11.13 22.78 9.16
C VAL A 44 -11.46 24.17 9.68
N ALA A 45 -12.42 24.29 10.60
CA ALA A 45 -12.74 25.56 11.25
C ALA A 45 -11.53 26.15 12.01
N GLY A 46 -10.83 25.32 12.79
CA GLY A 46 -9.67 25.75 13.55
C GLY A 46 -8.49 26.17 12.66
N LEU A 47 -8.21 25.44 11.59
CA LEU A 47 -7.16 25.79 10.63
C LEU A 47 -7.51 27.11 9.92
N TRP A 48 -8.75 27.27 9.48
CA TRP A 48 -9.24 28.50 8.87
C TRP A 48 -9.03 29.69 9.80
N ASN A 49 -9.45 29.58 11.05
CA ASN A 49 -9.36 30.66 12.03
C ASN A 49 -7.91 31.00 12.38
N LYS A 50 -7.03 30.00 12.52
CA LYS A 50 -5.59 30.24 12.76
C LYS A 50 -4.92 30.91 11.56
N LEU A 51 -5.22 30.47 10.34
CA LEU A 51 -4.75 31.11 9.11
C LEU A 51 -5.25 32.56 8.99
N GLY A 52 -6.49 32.83 9.39
CA GLY A 52 -7.06 34.18 9.44
C GLY A 52 -6.37 35.09 10.47
N LEU A 53 -6.02 34.55 11.65
CA LEU A 53 -5.41 35.31 12.75
C LEU A 53 -3.89 35.50 12.61
N ARG A 54 -3.19 34.53 12.03
CA ARG A 54 -1.73 34.39 12.16
C ARG A 54 -1.00 34.17 10.84
N ASP A 55 -1.72 34.11 9.72
CA ASP A 55 -1.23 33.78 8.38
C ASP A 55 -0.52 32.41 8.26
N ALA A 56 -0.41 31.64 9.33
CA ALA A 56 0.13 30.29 9.33
C ALA A 56 -0.66 29.36 10.25
N ALA A 57 -0.72 28.09 9.90
CA ALA A 57 -1.26 27.03 10.74
C ALA A 57 -0.46 25.74 10.57
N LEU A 58 -0.34 24.96 11.65
CA LEU A 58 0.33 23.67 11.68
C LEU A 58 -0.69 22.57 12.04
N LEU A 59 -1.09 21.79 11.04
CA LEU A 59 -1.90 20.60 11.25
C LEU A 59 -0.99 19.44 11.70
N ALA A 60 -0.91 19.26 13.01
CA ALA A 60 -0.07 18.29 13.67
C ALA A 60 -0.80 16.98 13.98
N ASP A 61 -2.00 16.70 13.47
CA ASP A 61 -2.77 15.50 13.85
C ASP A 61 -2.01 14.17 13.69
N GLU A 62 -2.41 13.18 14.48
CA GLU A 62 -1.91 11.79 14.41
C GLU A 62 -1.96 11.18 12.99
N VAL A 63 -1.14 10.16 12.72
CA VAL A 63 -1.15 9.47 11.42
C VAL A 63 -2.52 8.83 11.17
N GLY A 64 -3.07 9.00 9.96
CA GLY A 64 -4.32 8.37 9.55
C GLY A 64 -5.62 9.11 9.96
N THR A 65 -5.55 10.33 10.50
CA THR A 65 -6.74 11.15 10.86
C THR A 65 -7.43 11.88 9.70
N GLY A 66 -6.92 11.77 8.46
CA GLY A 66 -7.49 12.47 7.30
C GLY A 66 -6.98 13.91 7.12
N LYS A 67 -5.70 14.17 7.39
CA LYS A 67 -5.07 15.50 7.24
C LYS A 67 -5.30 16.11 5.84
N THR A 68 -5.13 15.32 4.78
CA THR A 68 -5.37 15.74 3.38
C THR A 68 -6.80 16.22 3.19
N LEU A 69 -7.78 15.48 3.72
CA LEU A 69 -9.20 15.83 3.62
C LEU A 69 -9.52 17.19 4.27
N GLN A 70 -8.92 17.46 5.42
CA GLN A 70 -9.09 18.72 6.13
C GLN A 70 -8.45 19.90 5.37
N ALA A 71 -7.26 19.69 4.80
CA ALA A 71 -6.61 20.70 3.97
C ALA A 71 -7.42 21.02 2.71
N LEU A 72 -7.98 20.00 2.03
CA LEU A 72 -8.89 20.19 0.91
C LEU A 72 -10.17 20.93 1.30
N GLY A 73 -10.68 20.71 2.52
CA GLY A 73 -11.77 21.50 3.09
C GLY A 73 -11.43 22.98 3.20
N VAL A 74 -10.26 23.32 3.77
CA VAL A 74 -9.77 24.72 3.85
C VAL A 74 -9.62 25.34 2.46
N MET A 75 -9.04 24.62 1.50
CA MET A 75 -8.87 25.08 0.11
C MET A 75 -10.21 25.36 -0.57
N SER A 76 -11.18 24.47 -0.39
CA SER A 76 -12.52 24.60 -0.98
C SER A 76 -13.27 25.80 -0.42
N LEU A 77 -13.19 26.03 0.89
CA LEU A 77 -13.77 27.21 1.54
C LEU A 77 -13.08 28.51 1.13
N LEU A 78 -11.78 28.45 0.82
CA LEU A 78 -11.04 29.59 0.29
C LEU A 78 -11.54 29.94 -1.11
N TRP A 79 -11.71 28.97 -2.00
CA TRP A 79 -12.28 29.21 -3.33
C TRP A 79 -13.74 29.65 -3.27
N LYS A 80 -14.52 29.12 -2.32
CA LYS A 80 -15.89 29.59 -2.08
C LYS A 80 -15.93 31.08 -1.75
N LYS A 81 -15.00 31.55 -0.92
CA LYS A 81 -14.86 32.97 -0.56
C LYS A 81 -14.25 33.81 -1.69
N ARG A 82 -13.27 33.25 -2.40
CA ARG A 82 -12.52 33.89 -3.48
C ARG A 82 -12.23 32.91 -4.62
N PRO A 83 -13.09 32.85 -5.65
CA PRO A 83 -13.01 31.85 -6.71
C PRO A 83 -11.71 31.86 -7.54
N ASP A 84 -11.02 33.00 -7.60
CA ASP A 84 -9.76 33.22 -8.32
C ASP A 84 -8.50 32.95 -7.48
N ALA A 85 -8.65 32.51 -6.23
CA ALA A 85 -7.50 32.26 -5.35
C ALA A 85 -6.54 31.21 -5.92
N LYS A 86 -5.23 31.50 -5.86
CA LYS A 86 -4.15 30.63 -6.32
C LYS A 86 -3.55 29.85 -5.15
N VAL A 87 -3.62 28.52 -5.22
CA VAL A 87 -3.15 27.61 -4.17
C VAL A 87 -1.97 26.78 -4.68
N LEU A 88 -0.90 26.71 -3.89
CA LEU A 88 0.25 25.83 -4.14
C LEU A 88 0.29 24.71 -3.10
N VAL A 89 0.27 23.46 -3.54
CA VAL A 89 0.49 22.27 -2.70
C VAL A 89 1.89 21.72 -2.97
N MET A 90 2.69 21.54 -1.92
CA MET A 90 3.99 20.87 -1.97
C MET A 90 3.88 19.53 -1.25
N ALA A 91 4.10 18.42 -1.96
CA ALA A 91 4.08 17.07 -1.40
C ALA A 91 5.43 16.35 -1.58
N PRO A 92 5.78 15.32 -0.80
CA PRO A 92 7.14 14.77 -0.82
C PRO A 92 7.64 14.26 -2.18
N ASN A 93 6.79 13.56 -2.92
CA ASN A 93 7.16 12.88 -4.15
C ASN A 93 6.00 12.83 -5.17
N ARG A 94 6.30 12.33 -6.37
CA ARG A 94 5.34 12.30 -7.49
C ARG A 94 4.09 11.48 -7.22
N ASP A 95 4.24 10.35 -6.52
CA ASP A 95 3.11 9.47 -6.18
C ASP A 95 2.15 10.17 -5.21
N ILE A 96 2.67 10.90 -4.23
CA ILE A 96 1.85 11.67 -3.29
C ILE A 96 1.19 12.87 -4.00
N CYS A 97 1.87 13.56 -4.91
CA CYS A 97 1.22 14.60 -5.73
C CYS A 97 0.03 14.07 -6.52
N LYS A 98 0.17 12.90 -7.17
CA LYS A 98 -0.95 12.23 -7.86
C LYS A 98 -2.05 11.80 -6.88
N HIS A 99 -1.68 11.40 -5.66
CA HIS A 99 -2.65 11.12 -4.61
C HIS A 99 -3.46 12.36 -4.24
N TRP A 100 -2.83 13.54 -4.06
CA TRP A 100 -3.52 14.80 -3.82
C TRP A 100 -4.50 15.16 -4.94
N GLU A 101 -4.11 14.98 -6.20
CA GLU A 101 -4.99 15.19 -7.35
C GLU A 101 -6.24 14.28 -7.30
N ARG A 102 -6.05 12.98 -7.04
CA ARG A 102 -7.17 12.03 -6.90
C ARG A 102 -8.06 12.36 -5.70
N GLU A 103 -7.48 12.63 -4.54
CA GLU A 103 -8.21 12.98 -3.33
C GLU A 103 -9.02 14.27 -3.51
N PHE A 104 -8.50 15.26 -4.23
CA PHE A 104 -9.25 16.48 -4.52
C PHE A 104 -10.46 16.20 -5.41
N ARG A 105 -10.29 15.45 -6.50
CA ARG A 105 -11.42 15.04 -7.36
C ARG A 105 -12.47 14.26 -6.58
N LYS A 106 -12.04 13.34 -5.72
CA LYS A 106 -12.91 12.56 -4.84
C LYS A 106 -13.63 13.46 -3.83
N PHE A 107 -12.90 14.37 -3.18
CA PHE A 107 -13.43 15.32 -2.22
C PHE A 107 -14.56 16.17 -2.82
N VAL A 108 -14.34 16.75 -4.01
CA VAL A 108 -15.37 17.56 -4.67
C VAL A 108 -16.62 16.72 -4.99
N LYS A 109 -16.44 15.45 -5.38
CA LYS A 109 -17.55 14.58 -5.75
C LYS A 109 -18.35 14.05 -4.56
N SER A 110 -17.70 13.70 -3.45
CA SER A 110 -18.33 12.97 -2.34
C SER A 110 -18.39 13.71 -1.00
N HIS A 111 -17.60 14.75 -0.81
CA HIS A 111 -17.53 15.49 0.46
C HIS A 111 -18.05 16.92 0.32
N TYR A 112 -17.82 17.58 -0.81
CA TYR A 112 -18.38 18.90 -1.08
C TYR A 112 -19.86 18.78 -1.50
N ARG A 113 -20.75 19.46 -0.77
CA ARG A 113 -22.21 19.27 -0.87
C ARG A 113 -22.86 19.98 -2.03
N GLU A 114 -22.24 21.04 -2.51
CA GLU A 114 -22.83 21.93 -3.51
C GLU A 114 -22.15 21.71 -4.87
N SER A 115 -22.93 21.80 -5.95
CA SER A 115 -22.37 22.01 -7.28
C SER A 115 -22.68 23.46 -7.65
N ASP A 116 -21.74 24.35 -7.38
CA ASP A 116 -21.93 25.81 -7.38
C ASP A 116 -21.16 26.52 -8.50
N ASP A 117 -20.47 25.78 -9.37
CA ASP A 117 -19.51 26.30 -10.36
C ASP A 117 -18.39 27.17 -9.75
N VAL A 118 -18.21 27.08 -8.43
CA VAL A 118 -17.11 27.71 -7.70
C VAL A 118 -16.07 26.66 -7.33
N VAL A 119 -16.48 25.55 -6.72
CA VAL A 119 -15.59 24.43 -6.37
C VAL A 119 -15.97 23.18 -7.16
N GLY A 120 -17.27 22.85 -7.19
CA GLY A 120 -17.83 21.72 -7.94
C GLY A 120 -18.61 22.20 -9.15
N ARG A 121 -18.29 21.65 -10.33
CA ARG A 121 -18.99 21.95 -11.59
C ARG A 121 -20.40 21.40 -11.56
N MET A 122 -21.39 22.18 -12.00
CA MET A 122 -22.79 21.75 -12.12
C MET A 122 -23.01 20.64 -13.17
N VAL A 123 -22.13 20.54 -14.17
CA VAL A 123 -22.30 19.62 -15.31
C VAL A 123 -21.99 18.17 -14.95
N ASP A 124 -20.88 17.94 -14.23
CA ASP A 124 -20.33 16.60 -13.99
C ASP A 124 -19.94 16.36 -12.52
N GLY A 125 -20.10 17.35 -11.64
CA GLY A 125 -19.65 17.28 -10.25
C GLY A 125 -18.12 17.25 -10.10
N GLY A 126 -17.38 17.50 -11.18
CA GLY A 126 -15.92 17.56 -11.17
C GLY A 126 -15.38 18.88 -10.58
N PRO A 127 -14.07 18.97 -10.29
CA PRO A 127 -13.50 20.21 -9.79
C PRO A 127 -13.52 21.32 -10.83
N VAL A 128 -13.83 22.54 -10.40
CA VAL A 128 -13.65 23.76 -11.20
C VAL A 128 -12.16 24.09 -11.33
N GLN A 129 -11.40 23.93 -10.25
CA GLN A 129 -9.95 24.17 -10.19
C GLN A 129 -9.17 22.93 -10.62
N GLU A 130 -9.01 22.70 -11.93
CA GLU A 130 -8.25 21.55 -12.42
C GLU A 130 -6.79 21.55 -11.90
N PRO A 131 -6.36 20.50 -11.18
CA PRO A 131 -5.00 20.44 -10.62
C PRO A 131 -3.93 20.46 -11.71
N GLN A 132 -2.93 21.34 -11.54
CA GLN A 132 -1.75 21.39 -12.40
C GLN A 132 -0.57 20.69 -11.70
N LEU A 133 -0.18 19.51 -12.19
CA LEU A 133 0.96 18.75 -11.66
C LEU A 133 2.27 19.24 -12.26
N CYS A 134 3.16 19.79 -11.44
CA CYS A 134 4.46 20.31 -11.85
C CYS A 134 5.59 19.56 -11.15
N TRP A 135 6.38 18.79 -11.90
CA TRP A 135 7.45 17.95 -11.34
C TRP A 135 8.74 18.71 -11.08
N ARG A 136 8.94 19.82 -11.80
CA ARG A 136 10.06 20.75 -11.63
C ARG A 136 9.55 22.13 -11.25
N LEU A 137 10.38 22.89 -10.55
CA LEU A 137 10.04 24.27 -10.20
C LEU A 137 10.03 25.22 -11.41
N ASP A 138 10.82 24.92 -12.45
CA ASP A 138 10.76 25.68 -13.73
C ASP A 138 9.40 25.51 -14.40
N GLU A 139 8.91 24.27 -14.50
CA GLU A 139 7.59 23.92 -15.03
C GLU A 139 6.48 24.61 -14.21
N LEU A 140 6.58 24.59 -12.87
CA LEU A 140 5.65 25.33 -12.01
C LEU A 140 5.63 26.81 -12.38
N THR A 141 6.80 27.41 -12.61
CA THR A 141 6.93 28.83 -12.95
C THR A 141 6.29 29.14 -14.29
N GLU A 142 6.53 28.33 -15.31
CA GLU A 142 5.93 28.47 -16.65
C GLU A 142 4.40 28.38 -16.60
N VAL A 143 3.86 27.40 -15.85
CA VAL A 143 2.40 27.23 -15.72
C VAL A 143 1.78 28.41 -14.96
N VAL A 144 2.44 28.93 -13.92
CA VAL A 144 1.98 30.12 -13.18
C VAL A 144 2.02 31.38 -14.05
N GLU A 145 3.08 31.57 -14.84
CA GLU A 145 3.23 32.68 -15.80
C GLU A 145 2.16 32.67 -16.89
N SER A 146 1.62 31.49 -17.26
CA SER A 146 0.50 31.38 -18.21
C SER A 146 -0.82 31.97 -17.70
N GLY A 147 -0.98 32.14 -16.38
CA GLY A 147 -2.16 32.73 -15.75
C GLY A 147 -3.43 31.87 -15.73
N SER A 148 -3.41 30.64 -16.27
CA SER A 148 -4.61 29.81 -16.44
C SER A 148 -4.96 28.92 -15.22
N GLY A 149 -3.98 28.58 -14.38
CA GLY A 149 -4.15 27.67 -13.24
C GLY A 149 -4.56 28.35 -11.93
N ARG A 150 -5.31 27.62 -11.10
CA ARG A 150 -5.70 28.02 -9.72
C ARG A 150 -5.18 27.08 -8.64
N LEU A 151 -4.95 25.80 -8.98
CA LEU A 151 -4.37 24.80 -8.10
C LEU A 151 -3.10 24.24 -8.74
N PHE A 152 -1.98 24.43 -8.06
CA PHE A 152 -0.67 23.97 -8.49
C PHE A 152 -0.16 22.93 -7.47
N ILE A 153 0.34 21.81 -7.94
CA ILE A 153 0.87 20.74 -7.09
C ILE A 153 2.29 20.43 -7.53
N THR A 154 3.25 20.54 -6.63
CA THR A 154 4.65 20.21 -6.91
C THR A 154 5.26 19.32 -5.83
N THR A 155 6.44 18.77 -6.14
CA THR A 155 7.19 17.92 -5.21
C THR A 155 8.13 18.74 -4.32
N ILE A 156 8.28 18.39 -3.05
CA ILE A 156 9.35 18.90 -2.17
C ILE A 156 10.72 18.50 -2.73
N TYR A 157 10.80 17.31 -3.35
CA TYR A 157 12.02 16.82 -4.00
C TYR A 157 12.55 17.74 -5.10
N SER A 158 11.69 18.55 -5.74
CA SER A 158 12.11 19.50 -6.77
C SER A 158 13.13 20.53 -6.27
N LEU A 159 13.10 20.86 -4.96
CA LEU A 159 14.09 21.72 -4.30
C LEU A 159 15.48 21.06 -4.16
N SER A 160 15.55 19.73 -4.23
CA SER A 160 16.79 18.97 -4.12
C SER A 160 17.49 18.76 -5.47
N THR A 161 16.84 19.09 -6.59
CA THR A 161 17.30 18.72 -7.94
C THR A 161 17.53 19.90 -8.87
N LEU A 162 17.67 21.10 -8.31
CA LEU A 162 17.81 22.33 -9.08
C LEU A 162 19.11 22.40 -9.87
N VAL A 163 20.18 21.77 -9.38
CA VAL A 163 21.49 21.76 -10.06
C VAL A 163 21.97 20.33 -10.21
N ARG A 164 21.58 19.69 -11.33
CA ARG A 164 22.01 18.32 -11.70
C ARG A 164 22.93 18.37 -12.92
N GLY A 165 24.10 17.74 -12.83
CA GLY A 165 25.00 17.52 -13.97
C GLY A 165 26.15 18.52 -14.15
N GLU A 166 26.40 19.38 -13.15
CA GLU A 166 27.59 20.23 -13.13
C GLU A 166 28.70 19.51 -12.36
N ASP A 167 29.56 18.80 -13.10
CA ASP A 167 30.71 18.02 -12.61
C ASP A 167 32.02 18.81 -12.67
N ASP A 168 31.93 20.14 -12.60
CA ASP A 168 33.10 21.00 -12.45
C ASP A 168 33.45 21.09 -10.96
N GLU A 169 34.67 20.68 -10.56
CA GLU A 169 35.15 20.75 -9.17
C GLU A 169 35.12 22.18 -8.60
N SER A 170 34.99 23.19 -9.48
CA SER A 170 34.88 24.60 -9.11
C SER A 170 33.45 25.09 -8.77
N PHE A 171 32.41 24.29 -9.04
CA PHE A 171 31.01 24.72 -8.84
C PHE A 171 30.45 24.33 -7.47
N ASP A 172 30.11 25.35 -6.65
CA ASP A 172 29.40 25.12 -5.38
C ASP A 172 27.92 24.82 -5.62
N LYS A 173 27.58 23.53 -5.59
CA LYS A 173 26.21 23.01 -5.75
C LYS A 173 25.20 23.59 -4.75
N LEU A 174 25.62 24.01 -3.55
CA LEU A 174 24.73 24.60 -2.56
C LEU A 174 24.36 26.04 -2.92
N THR A 175 25.37 26.83 -3.32
CA THR A 175 25.18 28.20 -3.78
C THR A 175 24.38 28.23 -5.08
N GLY A 176 24.72 27.36 -6.04
CA GLY A 176 23.95 27.20 -7.28
C GLY A 176 22.47 26.86 -7.04
N ALA A 177 22.18 25.95 -6.11
CA ALA A 177 20.79 25.60 -5.78
C ALA A 177 20.02 26.77 -5.14
N ALA A 178 20.68 27.58 -4.31
CA ALA A 178 20.11 28.78 -3.75
C ALA A 178 19.80 29.83 -4.83
N ASP A 179 20.75 30.09 -5.74
CA ASP A 179 20.57 31.07 -6.82
C ASP A 179 19.47 30.66 -7.81
N ALA A 180 19.40 29.38 -8.16
CA ALA A 180 18.32 28.83 -8.97
C ALA A 180 16.95 29.02 -8.30
N ALA A 181 16.84 28.66 -7.02
CA ALA A 181 15.61 28.83 -6.25
C ALA A 181 15.20 30.31 -6.12
N LYS A 182 16.17 31.22 -5.93
CA LYS A 182 15.95 32.66 -5.87
C LYS A 182 15.43 33.23 -7.19
N ASN A 183 15.95 32.74 -8.32
CA ASN A 183 15.46 33.15 -9.64
C ASN A 183 14.00 32.70 -9.84
N ILE A 184 13.71 31.45 -9.49
CA ILE A 184 12.35 30.88 -9.53
C ILE A 184 11.39 31.68 -8.66
N HIS A 185 11.77 31.96 -7.40
CA HIS A 185 10.98 32.79 -6.49
C HIS A 185 10.63 34.15 -7.12
N ARG A 186 11.63 34.85 -7.67
CA ARG A 186 11.43 36.16 -8.30
C ARG A 186 10.46 36.09 -9.50
N ARG A 187 10.56 35.04 -10.32
CA ARG A 187 9.65 34.84 -11.46
C ARG A 187 8.22 34.58 -10.98
N LEU A 188 8.05 33.71 -9.98
CA LEU A 188 6.75 33.43 -9.37
C LEU A 188 6.12 34.70 -8.77
N MET A 189 6.87 35.46 -7.97
CA MET A 189 6.38 36.73 -7.40
C MET A 189 6.02 37.76 -8.49
N ARG A 190 6.79 37.83 -9.59
CA ARG A 190 6.42 38.69 -10.74
C ARG A 190 5.11 38.25 -11.40
N ALA A 191 4.87 36.95 -11.54
CA ALA A 191 3.66 36.42 -12.16
C ALA A 191 2.42 36.47 -11.24
N LEU A 192 2.62 36.39 -9.93
CA LEU A 192 1.57 36.43 -8.91
C LEU A 192 1.28 37.85 -8.40
N GLY A 193 2.19 38.80 -8.64
CA GLY A 193 2.15 40.15 -8.09
C GLY A 193 2.65 40.21 -6.65
N GLU A 194 2.54 41.37 -6.01
CA GLU A 194 3.01 41.61 -4.63
C GLU A 194 2.35 40.71 -3.56
N ARG A 195 1.30 39.98 -3.92
CA ARG A 195 0.52 39.12 -3.01
C ARG A 195 1.00 37.67 -2.95
N GLY A 196 1.78 37.20 -3.93
CA GLY A 196 2.21 35.80 -4.02
C GLY A 196 1.05 34.81 -4.16
N PHE A 197 1.25 33.55 -3.74
CA PHE A 197 0.17 32.57 -3.63
C PHE A 197 -0.75 32.91 -2.45
N ASP A 198 -2.02 32.57 -2.59
CA ASP A 198 -3.03 32.86 -1.58
C ASP A 198 -3.00 31.90 -0.41
N LEU A 199 -2.66 30.64 -0.71
CA LEU A 199 -2.43 29.60 0.27
C LEU A 199 -1.32 28.68 -0.24
N LEU A 200 -0.29 28.52 0.58
CA LEU A 200 0.69 27.45 0.45
C LEU A 200 0.29 26.31 1.38
N VAL A 201 0.21 25.09 0.86
CA VAL A 201 0.02 23.87 1.63
C VAL A 201 1.30 23.04 1.52
N VAL A 202 1.92 22.72 2.64
CA VAL A 202 3.12 21.87 2.70
C VAL A 202 2.78 20.59 3.42
N ASP A 203 2.69 19.49 2.67
CA ASP A 203 2.50 18.15 3.20
C ASP A 203 3.83 17.56 3.67
N GLU A 204 3.80 16.78 4.75
CA GLU A 204 4.98 16.27 5.45
C GLU A 204 6.04 17.36 5.74
N ALA A 205 5.61 18.47 6.34
CA ALA A 205 6.45 19.63 6.64
C ALA A 205 7.70 19.32 7.49
N HIS A 206 7.79 18.13 8.10
CA HIS A 206 8.99 17.65 8.78
C HIS A 206 10.24 17.59 7.89
N TYR A 207 10.09 17.57 6.55
CA TYR A 207 11.20 17.71 5.60
C TYR A 207 11.96 19.05 5.72
N PHE A 208 11.35 20.07 6.33
CA PHE A 208 11.92 21.41 6.53
C PHE A 208 12.44 21.64 7.96
N ARG A 209 12.65 20.56 8.74
CA ARG A 209 13.14 20.65 10.13
C ARG A 209 14.58 21.15 10.29
N ASN A 210 15.42 20.99 9.27
CA ASN A 210 16.84 21.33 9.32
C ASN A 210 17.12 22.61 8.52
N LYS A 211 16.63 23.75 9.00
CA LYS A 211 16.74 25.02 8.27
C LYS A 211 18.19 25.39 7.98
N GLU A 212 19.08 25.28 8.98
CA GLU A 212 20.53 25.54 8.88
C GLU A 212 21.34 24.39 8.25
N GLY A 213 20.67 23.35 7.72
CA GLY A 213 21.33 22.19 7.15
C GLY A 213 22.18 22.53 5.91
N GLN A 214 23.30 21.83 5.76
CA GLN A 214 24.18 21.90 4.58
C GLN A 214 23.68 20.98 3.45
N SER A 215 22.42 21.18 3.04
CA SER A 215 21.82 20.43 1.93
C SER A 215 21.26 21.39 0.87
N GLN A 216 21.26 20.96 -0.39
CA GLN A 216 20.69 21.75 -1.49
C GLN A 216 19.24 22.14 -1.17
N ARG A 217 18.43 21.19 -0.68
CA ARG A 217 17.04 21.43 -0.27
C ARG A 217 16.92 22.55 0.76
N ALA A 218 17.71 22.52 1.83
CA ALA A 218 17.60 23.51 2.90
C ALA A 218 17.94 24.93 2.41
N LYS A 219 18.98 25.07 1.57
CA LYS A 219 19.40 26.34 0.96
C LYS A 219 18.39 26.83 -0.07
N ALA A 220 17.99 25.96 -1.00
CA ALA A 220 16.96 26.25 -2.00
C ALA A 220 15.63 26.65 -1.37
N ALA A 221 15.16 25.93 -0.34
CA ALA A 221 13.91 26.21 0.34
C ALA A 221 13.86 27.63 0.95
N ARG A 222 14.99 28.12 1.49
CA ARG A 222 15.06 29.47 2.08
C ARG A 222 14.79 30.54 1.04
N GLU A 223 15.46 30.45 -0.10
CA GLU A 223 15.30 31.39 -1.20
C GLU A 223 13.93 31.21 -1.89
N PHE A 224 13.45 29.96 -1.99
CA PHE A 224 12.17 29.66 -2.63
C PHE A 224 10.96 30.17 -1.85
N PHE A 225 10.91 29.96 -0.52
CA PHE A 225 9.81 30.48 0.30
C PHE A 225 9.91 31.99 0.55
N GLY A 226 11.12 32.55 0.41
CA GLY A 226 11.40 33.96 0.62
C GLY A 226 11.52 34.34 2.10
N THR A 227 11.69 35.63 2.36
CA THR A 227 11.94 36.19 3.71
C THR A 227 10.87 37.22 4.09
N HIS A 228 10.97 37.83 5.28
CA HIS A 228 9.98 38.80 5.75
C HIS A 228 9.76 39.93 4.72
N GLY A 229 8.52 40.12 4.28
CA GLY A 229 8.14 41.13 3.29
C GLY A 229 8.23 40.67 1.83
N ASP A 230 8.81 39.51 1.56
CA ASP A 230 8.95 38.90 0.22
C ASP A 230 8.64 37.40 0.31
N ARG A 231 7.55 37.04 1.00
CA ARG A 231 7.13 35.64 1.18
C ARG A 231 6.39 35.17 -0.07
N LEU A 232 6.66 33.92 -0.47
CA LEU A 232 6.04 33.30 -1.65
C LEU A 232 4.51 33.19 -1.54
N SER A 233 3.98 33.11 -0.32
CA SER A 233 2.55 32.96 -0.05
C SER A 233 2.09 33.89 1.06
N ARG A 234 0.86 34.38 0.93
CA ARG A 234 0.18 35.16 1.97
C ARG A 234 -0.11 34.33 3.21
N ARG A 235 -0.57 33.09 3.03
CA ARG A 235 -0.88 32.18 4.13
C ARG A 235 -0.27 30.80 3.90
N ALA A 236 0.11 30.12 4.97
CA ALA A 236 0.74 28.80 4.89
C ALA A 236 0.14 27.78 5.86
N LEU A 237 -0.38 26.68 5.30
CA LEU A 237 -0.81 25.50 6.02
C LEU A 237 0.30 24.45 5.96
N LEU A 238 0.90 24.13 7.11
CA LEU A 238 1.92 23.11 7.25
C LEU A 238 1.28 21.85 7.84
N MET A 239 1.56 20.67 7.30
CA MET A 239 0.97 19.41 7.75
C MET A 239 2.08 18.41 8.07
N THR A 240 2.04 17.80 9.26
CA THR A 240 2.96 16.71 9.62
C THR A 240 2.43 15.98 10.86
N ALA A 241 2.51 14.65 10.89
CA ALA A 241 2.13 13.89 12.09
C ALA A 241 3.18 13.97 13.21
N THR A 242 4.41 14.35 12.86
CA THR A 242 5.59 14.32 13.73
C THR A 242 6.37 15.64 13.62
N PRO A 243 5.80 16.77 14.11
CA PRO A 243 6.42 18.10 13.96
C PRO A 243 7.74 18.27 14.71
N SER A 244 7.85 17.63 15.88
CA SER A 244 9.10 17.46 16.63
C SER A 244 9.59 16.03 16.35
N HIS A 245 10.47 15.85 15.36
CA HIS A 245 10.94 14.49 14.98
C HIS A 245 12.12 14.06 15.85
N SER A 246 13.10 14.96 16.05
CA SER A 246 14.29 14.73 16.87
C SER A 246 14.48 15.76 17.98
N SER A 247 13.92 16.96 17.81
CA SER A 247 14.00 18.06 18.80
C SER A 247 12.82 19.02 18.62
N MET A 248 12.47 19.76 19.68
CA MET A 248 11.42 20.78 19.65
C MET A 248 11.79 21.98 18.77
N ASP A 249 13.09 22.23 18.57
CA ASP A 249 13.58 23.28 17.66
C ASP A 249 13.21 23.03 16.19
N ASN A 250 12.82 21.79 15.86
CA ASN A 250 12.24 21.47 14.55
C ASN A 250 10.99 22.30 14.26
N ILE A 251 10.16 22.57 15.27
CA ILE A 251 8.92 23.37 15.12
C ILE A 251 9.27 24.81 14.71
N THR A 252 10.22 25.42 15.41
CA THR A 252 10.73 26.77 15.11
C THR A 252 11.30 26.81 13.69
N SER A 253 12.11 25.81 13.33
CA SER A 253 12.71 25.70 11.99
C SER A 253 11.65 25.64 10.89
N ILE A 254 10.67 24.74 11.03
CA ILE A 254 9.57 24.54 10.08
C ILE A 254 8.74 25.81 9.92
N LEU A 255 8.28 26.42 11.01
CA LEU A 255 7.44 27.63 10.96
C LEU A 255 8.19 28.84 10.39
N SER A 256 9.48 28.98 10.70
CA SER A 256 10.27 30.14 10.27
C SER A 256 10.50 30.25 8.75
N TYR A 257 10.16 29.21 7.99
CA TYR A 257 10.14 29.26 6.53
C TYR A 257 8.96 30.06 5.98
N VAL A 258 7.86 30.20 6.73
CA VAL A 258 6.61 30.78 6.23
C VAL A 258 6.05 31.91 7.08
N THR A 259 6.45 32.00 8.36
CA THR A 259 6.03 33.07 9.28
C THR A 259 7.18 33.52 10.17
N ASP A 260 7.09 34.74 10.67
CA ASP A 260 8.04 35.25 11.65
C ASP A 260 7.63 34.81 13.06
N VAL A 261 8.47 33.94 13.62
CA VAL A 261 8.20 33.23 14.89
C VAL A 261 8.64 34.01 16.13
N GLY A 262 9.38 35.11 15.98
CA GLY A 262 9.85 35.94 17.10
C GLY A 262 10.73 35.17 18.10
N ILE A 263 10.69 35.58 19.37
CA ILE A 263 11.42 34.96 20.50
C ILE A 263 10.50 33.96 21.24
N ASN A 264 9.54 33.35 20.55
CA ASN A 264 8.61 32.40 21.18
C ASN A 264 9.28 31.05 21.42
N THR A 265 8.93 30.40 22.53
CA THR A 265 9.33 29.02 22.79
C THR A 265 8.59 28.05 21.86
N PRO A 266 9.13 26.85 21.56
CA PRO A 266 8.44 25.85 20.76
C PRO A 266 7.01 25.52 21.25
N GLU A 267 6.80 25.47 22.57
CA GLU A 267 5.49 25.22 23.18
C GLU A 267 4.50 26.37 22.95
N GLU A 268 4.97 27.62 23.00
CA GLU A 268 4.16 28.79 22.65
C GLU A 268 3.80 28.79 21.16
N LEU A 269 4.74 28.41 20.30
CA LEU A 269 4.49 28.26 18.87
C LEU A 269 3.45 27.18 18.58
N LEU A 270 3.53 26.03 19.26
CA LEU A 270 2.51 24.98 19.13
C LEU A 270 1.14 25.48 19.58
N LYS A 271 1.04 26.14 20.74
CA LYS A 271 -0.23 26.73 21.19
C LYS A 271 -0.82 27.71 20.17
N LYS A 272 0.04 28.54 19.57
CA LYS A 272 -0.36 29.62 18.67
C LYS A 272 -0.75 29.12 17.28
N TYR A 273 0.02 28.19 16.72
CA TYR A 273 -0.10 27.79 15.32
C TYR A 273 -0.67 26.38 15.13
N ALA A 274 -0.55 25.48 16.11
CA ALA A 274 -0.85 24.07 15.91
C ALA A 274 -2.28 23.66 16.25
N LEU A 275 -2.77 22.66 15.53
CA LEU A 275 -3.86 21.78 15.94
C LEU A 275 -3.33 20.34 16.01
N ARG A 276 -3.63 19.63 17.08
CA ARG A 276 -3.21 18.25 17.33
C ARG A 276 -4.38 17.50 17.94
N ARG A 277 -4.99 16.63 17.15
CA ARG A 277 -5.98 15.64 17.60
C ARG A 277 -5.46 14.22 17.45
N LEU A 278 -5.96 13.37 18.33
CA LEU A 278 -5.72 11.93 18.33
C LEU A 278 -6.80 11.21 17.53
N ARG A 279 -6.42 10.11 16.87
CA ARG A 279 -7.34 9.32 16.06
C ARG A 279 -8.27 8.50 16.95
N ARG A 280 -9.55 8.51 16.62
CA ARG A 280 -10.58 7.67 17.22
C ARG A 280 -11.22 6.79 16.15
N MET A 281 -11.27 5.49 16.37
CA MET A 281 -12.00 4.56 15.50
C MET A 281 -13.36 4.30 16.12
N ASN A 282 -14.42 4.47 15.35
CA ASN A 282 -15.74 4.02 15.78
C ASN A 282 -15.75 2.49 15.72
N GLY A 283 -16.34 1.87 16.72
CA GLY A 283 -16.60 0.44 16.73
C GLY A 283 -17.95 0.15 17.37
N ARG A 284 -18.30 -1.13 17.43
CA ARG A 284 -19.62 -1.59 17.90
C ARG A 284 -19.98 -1.09 19.30
N ASN A 285 -18.99 -0.98 20.19
CA ASN A 285 -19.20 -0.66 21.61
C ASN A 285 -18.69 0.74 22.00
N GLY A 286 -18.39 1.62 21.04
CA GLY A 286 -17.92 2.99 21.31
C GLY A 286 -16.72 3.39 20.44
N THR A 287 -15.94 4.35 20.93
CA THR A 287 -14.74 4.86 20.24
C THR A 287 -13.47 4.27 20.83
N TYR A 288 -12.54 3.89 19.95
CA TYR A 288 -11.28 3.24 20.32
C TYR A 288 -10.09 4.11 19.88
N ASP A 289 -9.05 4.22 20.71
CA ASP A 289 -7.75 4.73 20.28
C ASP A 289 -6.80 3.59 19.90
N LYS A 290 -5.62 3.96 19.39
CA LYS A 290 -4.57 3.02 19.03
C LYS A 290 -4.15 2.08 20.17
N TYR A 291 -4.26 2.50 21.43
CA TYR A 291 -3.85 1.67 22.58
C TYR A 291 -4.88 0.61 22.95
N SER A 292 -6.08 0.72 22.39
CA SER A 292 -7.17 -0.24 22.61
C SER A 292 -6.99 -1.51 21.77
N TYR A 293 -6.20 -1.48 20.70
CA TYR A 293 -6.07 -2.60 19.75
C TYR A 293 -4.64 -2.91 19.28
N ARG A 294 -3.63 -2.05 19.52
CA ARG A 294 -2.25 -2.36 19.16
C ARG A 294 -1.67 -3.43 20.09
N ASN A 295 -1.06 -4.46 19.51
CA ASN A 295 -0.37 -5.52 20.21
C ASN A 295 1.09 -5.62 19.73
N GLU A 296 2.05 -5.35 20.59
CA GLU A 296 3.48 -5.38 20.29
C GLU A 296 4.08 -6.70 20.75
N VAL A 297 4.66 -7.45 19.81
CA VAL A 297 5.13 -8.81 20.05
C VAL A 297 6.61 -8.91 19.68
N ALA A 298 7.44 -9.22 20.66
CA ALA A 298 8.84 -9.55 20.44
C ALA A 298 8.96 -11.00 19.96
N ILE A 299 9.72 -11.22 18.88
CA ILE A 299 9.92 -12.55 18.29
C ILE A 299 11.39 -12.91 18.40
N GLU A 300 11.70 -13.76 19.38
CA GLU A 300 13.04 -14.25 19.62
C GLU A 300 13.44 -15.26 18.54
N ALA A 301 14.65 -15.10 18.01
CA ALA A 301 15.31 -16.06 17.15
C ALA A 301 16.64 -16.48 17.78
N ASP A 302 16.91 -17.77 17.84
CA ASP A 302 18.10 -18.35 18.45
C ASP A 302 18.90 -19.19 17.43
N PHE A 303 20.13 -19.53 17.81
CA PHE A 303 21.03 -20.39 17.03
C PHE A 303 21.08 -21.81 17.57
N ASP A 304 20.10 -22.26 18.39
CA ASP A 304 20.22 -23.50 19.17
C ASP A 304 20.41 -24.75 18.29
N GLN A 305 20.04 -24.67 17.01
CA GLN A 305 20.18 -25.75 16.02
C GLN A 305 21.42 -25.62 15.11
N ASP A 306 22.22 -24.56 15.21
CA ASP A 306 23.41 -24.32 14.38
C ASP A 306 24.54 -23.57 15.15
N PRO A 307 25.39 -24.32 15.90
CA PRO A 307 26.52 -23.74 16.61
C PRO A 307 27.55 -23.07 15.69
N SER A 308 27.65 -23.49 14.42
CA SER A 308 28.59 -22.89 13.46
C SER A 308 28.13 -21.48 13.09
N ALA A 309 26.83 -21.32 12.84
CA ALA A 309 26.21 -20.01 12.67
C ALA A 309 26.41 -19.14 13.92
N GLU A 310 26.17 -19.66 15.11
CA GLU A 310 26.36 -18.91 16.36
C GLU A 310 27.77 -18.31 16.47
N VAL A 311 28.81 -19.12 16.21
CA VAL A 311 30.21 -18.68 16.23
C VAL A 311 30.50 -17.62 15.17
N PHE A 312 29.94 -17.77 13.96
CA PHE A 312 30.06 -16.78 12.90
C PHE A 312 29.48 -15.43 13.33
N PHE A 313 28.26 -15.42 13.87
CA PHE A 313 27.58 -14.20 14.31
C PHE A 313 28.24 -13.58 15.55
N ALA A 314 28.78 -14.40 16.45
CA ALA A 314 29.57 -13.91 17.58
C ALA A 314 30.86 -13.20 17.11
N LEU A 315 31.56 -13.76 16.13
CA LEU A 315 32.76 -13.12 15.54
C LEU A 315 32.40 -11.82 14.81
N TYR A 316 31.30 -11.83 14.06
CA TYR A 316 30.77 -10.65 13.40
C TYR A 316 30.46 -9.52 14.39
N GLN A 317 29.75 -9.83 15.49
CA GLN A 317 29.48 -8.87 16.56
C GLN A 317 30.78 -8.31 17.16
N LYS A 318 31.76 -9.16 17.45
CA LYS A 318 33.06 -8.74 17.99
C LYS A 318 33.80 -7.77 17.06
N LEU A 319 33.85 -8.07 15.76
CA LEU A 319 34.50 -7.20 14.77
C LEU A 319 33.77 -5.87 14.62
N LEU A 320 32.43 -5.91 14.63
CA LEU A 320 31.58 -4.72 14.59
C LEU A 320 31.88 -3.79 15.77
N VAL A 321 31.87 -4.32 16.99
CA VAL A 321 32.17 -3.57 18.22
C VAL A 321 33.58 -2.97 18.15
N LYS A 322 34.58 -3.74 17.70
CA LYS A 322 35.97 -3.28 17.57
C LYS A 322 36.09 -2.09 16.59
N GLN A 323 35.41 -2.16 15.46
CA GLN A 323 35.41 -1.06 14.49
C GLN A 323 34.78 0.21 15.08
N GLN A 324 33.61 0.09 15.72
CA GLN A 324 32.89 1.24 16.30
C GLN A 324 33.71 1.95 17.39
N VAL A 325 34.35 1.17 18.28
CA VAL A 325 35.20 1.72 19.35
C VAL A 325 36.40 2.46 18.77
N THR A 326 37.01 1.95 17.70
CA THR A 326 38.17 2.58 17.05
C THR A 326 37.80 3.90 16.36
N GLU A 327 36.58 3.99 15.80
CA GLU A 327 36.05 5.20 15.18
C GLU A 327 35.55 6.25 16.19
N GLY A 328 35.60 5.97 17.50
CA GLY A 328 35.11 6.87 18.54
C GLY A 328 33.60 7.10 18.51
N LYS A 329 32.84 6.23 17.82
CA LYS A 329 31.39 6.35 17.65
C LYS A 329 30.67 5.45 18.65
N ARG A 330 29.63 6.00 19.29
CA ARG A 330 28.69 5.22 20.11
C ARG A 330 27.68 4.53 19.21
N TYR A 331 27.30 3.31 19.57
CA TYR A 331 26.60 2.36 18.73
C TYR A 331 25.33 2.91 18.08
N LEU A 332 25.13 2.61 16.79
CA LEU A 332 23.95 2.99 16.00
C LEU A 332 23.05 1.77 15.75
N TYR A 333 21.73 1.98 15.73
CA TYR A 333 20.75 0.97 15.32
C TYR A 333 21.04 0.44 13.90
N GLY A 334 20.76 -0.84 13.62
CA GLY A 334 20.73 -1.39 12.24
C GLY A 334 21.86 -2.33 11.82
N TYR A 335 22.61 -2.84 12.80
CA TYR A 335 23.56 -3.95 12.61
C TYR A 335 22.87 -5.29 12.84
N LEU A 336 23.43 -6.39 12.31
CA LEU A 336 22.87 -7.76 12.43
C LEU A 336 21.57 -8.02 11.62
N GLU A 337 21.24 -7.17 10.65
CA GLU A 337 20.25 -7.54 9.62
C GLU A 337 20.91 -8.41 8.54
N GLY A 338 20.28 -9.55 8.21
CA GLY A 338 20.88 -10.66 7.47
C GLY A 338 21.59 -10.34 6.14
N PHE A 339 22.61 -11.15 5.84
CA PHE A 339 23.65 -10.90 4.84
C PHE A 339 23.73 -11.95 3.72
N GLU A 340 22.88 -12.98 3.76
CA GLU A 340 22.97 -14.15 2.87
C GLU A 340 22.78 -13.83 1.37
N SER A 341 22.22 -12.66 1.06
CA SER A 341 22.00 -12.15 -0.30
C SER A 341 23.20 -11.45 -0.94
N PHE A 342 24.34 -11.26 -0.23
CA PHE A 342 25.50 -10.55 -0.80
C PHE A 342 26.23 -11.33 -1.90
N GLU A 343 26.00 -12.64 -2.05
CA GLU A 343 26.69 -13.46 -3.06
C GLU A 343 26.13 -13.30 -4.48
N VAL A 344 24.91 -12.76 -4.65
CA VAL A 344 24.23 -12.72 -5.95
C VAL A 344 24.54 -11.44 -6.75
N ASN A 345 25.00 -10.36 -6.12
CA ASN A 345 25.06 -9.02 -6.73
C ASN A 345 26.48 -8.43 -6.84
N SER A 346 27.45 -9.19 -7.34
CA SER A 346 28.75 -8.62 -7.77
C SER A 346 28.71 -7.94 -9.14
N GLN A 347 27.54 -7.81 -9.81
CA GLN A 347 27.47 -7.31 -11.20
C GLN A 347 26.42 -6.22 -11.54
N HIS A 348 25.59 -5.72 -10.61
CA HIS A 348 24.64 -4.65 -10.93
C HIS A 348 24.51 -3.60 -9.82
N ASP A 349 25.61 -2.90 -9.52
CA ASP A 349 25.53 -1.56 -8.91
C ASP A 349 25.44 -0.55 -10.06
N GLU A 350 24.24 -0.25 -10.57
CA GLU A 350 24.05 0.92 -11.43
C GLU A 350 24.12 2.21 -10.58
N PRO A 351 25.08 3.12 -10.84
CA PRO A 351 25.13 4.41 -10.19
C PRO A 351 24.16 5.34 -10.91
N GLY A 352 22.92 5.42 -10.41
CA GLY A 352 21.98 6.38 -10.99
C GLY A 352 20.60 6.33 -10.36
N LEU A 353 20.41 7.15 -9.32
CA LEU A 353 19.17 7.83 -8.91
C LEU A 353 19.38 8.32 -7.48
N ASP A 354 19.48 9.65 -7.31
CA ASP A 354 19.68 10.33 -6.03
C ASP A 354 18.56 9.99 -5.05
N VAL A 355 18.88 9.11 -4.10
CA VAL A 355 18.00 8.77 -2.98
C VAL A 355 18.08 9.88 -1.94
N ASP A 356 16.95 10.12 -1.29
CA ASP A 356 16.82 10.96 -0.09
C ASP A 356 17.90 10.63 0.95
N GLN A 357 18.20 11.54 1.89
CA GLN A 357 19.25 11.30 2.91
C GLN A 357 19.05 9.98 3.67
N SER A 358 17.79 9.56 3.88
CA SER A 358 17.46 8.24 4.46
C SER A 358 17.95 7.07 3.61
N GLY A 359 17.98 7.20 2.28
CA GLY A 359 18.45 6.18 1.35
C GLY A 359 19.94 6.17 1.06
N ARG A 360 20.66 7.26 1.35
CA ARG A 360 22.14 7.26 1.32
C ARG A 360 22.70 6.35 2.43
N ASP A 361 22.02 6.27 3.57
CA ASP A 361 22.40 5.37 4.68
C ASP A 361 22.03 3.89 4.43
N PHE A 362 21.14 3.59 3.48
CA PHE A 362 20.73 2.21 3.13
C PHE A 362 21.55 1.57 2.00
N ARG A 363 22.39 2.33 1.27
CA ARG A 363 23.19 1.83 0.13
C ARG A 363 24.57 1.28 0.50
N GLY A 364 24.98 1.34 1.76
CA GLY A 364 26.25 0.79 2.20
C GLY A 364 26.31 0.73 3.70
N ALA A 365 25.78 -0.35 4.29
CA ALA A 365 25.95 -0.58 5.71
C ALA A 365 27.46 -0.69 5.98
N ARG A 366 28.01 0.08 6.93
CA ARG A 366 29.47 0.19 7.18
C ARG A 366 30.15 -1.14 7.54
N ASP A 367 29.35 -2.11 7.94
CA ASP A 367 29.73 -3.48 8.27
C ASP A 367 29.73 -4.42 7.06
N THR A 368 29.35 -3.96 5.87
CA THR A 368 29.35 -4.77 4.63
C THR A 368 30.73 -5.34 4.34
N ASP A 369 31.81 -4.59 4.62
CA ASP A 369 33.17 -5.06 4.42
C ASP A 369 33.57 -6.14 5.44
N ILE A 370 33.15 -6.00 6.70
CA ILE A 370 33.31 -7.04 7.72
C ILE A 370 32.58 -8.32 7.27
N LEU A 371 31.33 -8.19 6.81
CA LEU A 371 30.52 -9.31 6.36
C LEU A 371 31.12 -9.99 5.13
N LYS A 372 31.63 -9.22 4.16
CA LYS A 372 32.35 -9.77 2.99
C LYS A 372 33.59 -10.54 3.41
N GLN A 373 34.38 -10.01 4.35
CA GLN A 373 35.57 -10.68 4.86
C GLN A 373 35.21 -11.98 5.59
N LEU A 374 34.22 -11.94 6.48
CA LEU A 374 33.77 -13.13 7.22
C LEU A 374 33.15 -14.17 6.29
N ALA A 375 32.34 -13.75 5.32
CA ALA A 375 31.80 -14.62 4.28
C ALA A 375 32.92 -15.33 3.50
N GLN A 376 33.95 -14.60 3.08
CA GLN A 376 35.12 -15.17 2.41
C GLN A 376 35.86 -16.19 3.28
N MET A 377 36.01 -15.91 4.58
CA MET A 377 36.64 -16.85 5.52
C MET A 377 35.78 -18.11 5.71
N HIS A 378 34.47 -17.95 5.89
CA HIS A 378 33.54 -19.06 6.13
C HIS A 378 33.33 -19.95 4.89
N ARG A 379 33.50 -19.41 3.67
CA ARG A 379 33.47 -20.21 2.42
C ARG A 379 34.46 -21.38 2.40
N SER A 380 35.53 -21.31 3.20
CA SER A 380 36.47 -22.43 3.36
C SER A 380 35.86 -23.64 4.12
N LEU A 381 34.68 -23.47 4.73
CA LEU A 381 34.00 -24.40 5.62
C LEU A 381 32.57 -24.80 5.16
N GLU A 382 32.17 -24.51 3.90
CA GLU A 382 30.84 -24.71 3.25
C GLU A 382 30.05 -23.41 2.94
N LYS A 383 28.71 -23.50 2.78
CA LYS A 383 27.78 -22.38 2.47
C LYS A 383 27.75 -21.35 3.61
N LEU A 384 27.25 -20.15 3.34
CA LEU A 384 27.01 -19.14 4.38
C LEU A 384 26.03 -19.69 5.44
N PRO A 385 26.27 -19.39 6.73
CA PRO A 385 25.38 -19.85 7.79
C PRO A 385 24.00 -19.20 7.66
N ALA A 386 22.96 -19.98 7.97
CA ALA A 386 21.59 -19.48 7.96
C ALA A 386 21.38 -18.47 9.08
N HIS A 387 20.61 -17.41 8.80
CA HIS A 387 20.25 -16.40 9.77
C HIS A 387 18.87 -16.72 10.41
N PRO A 388 18.81 -17.10 11.70
CA PRO A 388 17.58 -17.58 12.34
C PRO A 388 16.41 -16.59 12.32
N LYS A 389 16.71 -15.29 12.37
CA LYS A 389 15.70 -14.22 12.27
C LYS A 389 14.86 -14.29 10.99
N TYR A 390 15.42 -14.76 9.86
CA TYR A 390 14.63 -14.97 8.64
C TYR A 390 13.62 -16.09 8.83
N ASP A 391 14.03 -17.19 9.47
CA ASP A 391 13.17 -18.36 9.67
C ASP A 391 12.06 -18.04 10.69
N ALA A 392 12.40 -17.29 11.74
CA ALA A 392 11.43 -16.72 12.67
C ALA A 392 10.39 -15.86 11.92
N LEU A 393 10.81 -14.96 11.04
CA LEU A 393 9.89 -14.14 10.23
C LEU A 393 9.02 -15.00 9.30
N VAL A 394 9.61 -15.97 8.59
CA VAL A 394 8.90 -16.87 7.66
C VAL A 394 7.83 -17.66 8.41
N SER A 395 8.13 -18.16 9.62
CA SER A 395 7.18 -18.91 10.45
C SER A 395 5.93 -18.11 10.84
N GLN A 396 6.04 -16.79 10.90
CA GLN A 396 4.92 -15.90 11.19
C GLN A 396 4.11 -15.54 9.94
N CYS A 397 4.76 -15.51 8.78
CA CYS A 397 4.17 -15.02 7.53
C CYS A 397 3.56 -16.13 6.67
N VAL A 398 3.94 -17.39 6.90
CA VAL A 398 3.47 -18.55 6.16
C VAL A 398 2.57 -19.37 7.10
N PRO A 399 1.27 -19.51 6.80
CA PRO A 399 0.37 -20.31 7.63
C PRO A 399 0.77 -21.79 7.60
N ARG A 400 0.38 -22.54 8.63
CA ARG A 400 0.63 -23.99 8.69
C ARG A 400 0.01 -24.75 7.52
N ASP A 401 -1.16 -24.31 7.08
CA ASP A 401 -1.86 -24.79 5.89
C ASP A 401 -2.43 -23.58 5.13
N VAL A 402 -1.86 -23.30 3.94
CA VAL A 402 -2.30 -22.21 3.06
C VAL A 402 -3.69 -22.49 2.47
N PHE A 403 -4.14 -23.74 2.48
CA PHE A 403 -5.45 -24.16 1.97
C PHE A 403 -6.54 -24.27 3.05
N ASP A 404 -6.26 -23.87 4.29
CA ASP A 404 -7.26 -23.82 5.35
C ASP A 404 -8.21 -22.61 5.18
N ALA A 405 -9.33 -22.83 4.50
CA ALA A 405 -10.35 -21.80 4.26
C ALA A 405 -11.11 -21.33 5.52
N ARG A 406 -10.85 -21.92 6.71
CA ARG A 406 -11.40 -21.42 7.98
C ARG A 406 -10.65 -20.19 8.48
N LEU A 407 -9.40 -20.01 8.02
CA LEU A 407 -8.64 -18.79 8.26
C LEU A 407 -9.13 -17.72 7.27
N ASP A 408 -9.47 -16.54 7.78
CA ASP A 408 -9.79 -15.42 6.89
C ASP A 408 -8.58 -15.09 6.02
N VAL A 409 -8.80 -14.87 4.73
CA VAL A 409 -7.73 -14.62 3.74
C VAL A 409 -6.79 -13.48 4.13
N HIS A 410 -7.33 -12.45 4.79
CA HIS A 410 -6.57 -11.30 5.26
C HIS A 410 -5.51 -11.66 6.33
N GLU A 411 -5.65 -12.81 7.01
CA GLU A 411 -4.66 -13.27 7.99
C GLU A 411 -3.31 -13.60 7.35
N HIS A 412 -3.29 -13.85 6.04
CA HIS A 412 -2.07 -14.07 5.26
C HIS A 412 -1.37 -12.75 4.89
N LYS A 413 -1.96 -11.59 5.22
CA LYS A 413 -1.43 -10.28 4.85
C LYS A 413 -0.42 -9.75 5.87
N HIS A 414 0.82 -9.58 5.43
CA HIS A 414 1.92 -9.11 6.27
C HIS A 414 2.72 -8.00 5.57
N LEU A 415 2.88 -6.87 6.25
CA LEU A 415 3.77 -5.79 5.82
C LEU A 415 5.09 -5.89 6.58
N VAL A 416 6.21 -6.07 5.87
CA VAL A 416 7.53 -6.25 6.48
C VAL A 416 8.42 -5.06 6.15
N PHE A 417 8.87 -4.32 7.16
CA PHE A 417 9.84 -3.25 7.00
C PHE A 417 11.26 -3.74 7.29
N VAL A 418 12.16 -3.44 6.36
CA VAL A 418 13.55 -3.89 6.35
C VAL A 418 14.44 -2.69 6.08
N ARG A 419 15.68 -2.67 6.61
CA ARG A 419 16.61 -1.58 6.28
C ARG A 419 17.38 -1.86 4.98
N ARG A 420 17.87 -3.08 4.83
CA ARG A 420 18.78 -3.46 3.73
C ARG A 420 18.03 -3.91 2.48
N ILE A 421 18.41 -3.38 1.32
CA ILE A 421 17.85 -3.78 0.01
C ILE A 421 18.09 -5.28 -0.28
N PRO A 422 19.28 -5.86 -0.02
CA PRO A 422 19.47 -7.30 -0.25
C PRO A 422 18.53 -8.17 0.59
N SER A 423 18.25 -7.78 1.84
CA SER A 423 17.37 -8.51 2.75
C SER A 423 15.91 -8.53 2.30
N VAL A 424 15.40 -7.49 1.60
CA VAL A 424 14.01 -7.54 1.09
C VAL A 424 13.82 -8.61 0.02
N ARG A 425 14.84 -8.87 -0.82
CA ARG A 425 14.82 -9.93 -1.83
C ARG A 425 14.85 -11.31 -1.19
N GLU A 426 15.73 -11.49 -0.21
CA GLU A 426 15.90 -12.76 0.50
C GLU A 426 14.62 -13.16 1.26
N ILE A 427 13.98 -12.20 1.95
CA ILE A 427 12.69 -12.43 2.63
C ILE A 427 11.64 -12.89 1.63
N ALA A 428 11.47 -12.18 0.52
CA ALA A 428 10.48 -12.55 -0.50
C ALA A 428 10.76 -13.96 -1.07
N LYS A 429 12.04 -14.27 -1.35
CA LYS A 429 12.47 -15.58 -1.85
C LYS A 429 12.15 -16.72 -0.87
N ARG A 430 12.48 -16.57 0.42
CA ARG A 430 12.23 -17.61 1.44
C ARG A 430 10.75 -17.85 1.64
N ILE A 431 9.97 -16.77 1.73
CA ILE A 431 8.52 -16.87 1.87
C ILE A 431 7.94 -17.58 0.65
N ASN A 432 8.29 -17.18 -0.57
CA ASN A 432 7.83 -17.86 -1.78
C ASN A 432 8.25 -19.33 -1.82
N SER A 433 9.46 -19.68 -1.35
CA SER A 433 9.93 -21.07 -1.27
C SER A 433 9.10 -21.90 -0.26
N ALA A 434 8.73 -21.31 0.88
CA ALA A 434 7.89 -21.96 1.89
C ALA A 434 6.44 -22.16 1.41
N TYR A 435 5.89 -21.21 0.65
CA TYR A 435 4.60 -21.39 -0.04
C TYR A 435 4.69 -22.45 -1.14
N ASP A 436 5.77 -22.44 -1.94
CA ASP A 436 6.01 -23.43 -3.01
C ASP A 436 6.04 -24.86 -2.46
N PHE A 437 6.56 -25.07 -1.25
CA PHE A 437 6.51 -26.37 -0.58
C PHE A 437 5.06 -26.87 -0.42
N GLN A 438 4.17 -26.07 0.16
CA GLN A 438 2.78 -26.47 0.36
C GLN A 438 2.02 -26.62 -0.97
N TYR A 439 2.24 -25.72 -1.93
CA TYR A 439 1.63 -25.79 -3.26
C TYR A 439 2.07 -27.01 -4.05
N GLY A 440 3.38 -27.30 -4.05
CA GLY A 440 3.97 -28.44 -4.73
C GLY A 440 3.47 -29.76 -4.15
N MET A 441 3.36 -29.86 -2.82
CA MET A 441 2.79 -31.03 -2.15
C MET A 441 1.32 -31.25 -2.51
N MET A 442 0.51 -30.19 -2.54
CA MET A 442 -0.91 -30.27 -2.92
C MET A 442 -1.07 -30.77 -4.37
N ILE A 443 -0.30 -30.20 -5.30
CA ILE A 443 -0.31 -30.61 -6.71
C ILE A 443 0.14 -32.07 -6.87
N ALA A 444 1.23 -32.47 -6.21
CA ALA A 444 1.75 -33.82 -6.28
C ALA A 444 0.73 -34.85 -5.75
N ASN A 445 0.05 -34.54 -4.65
CA ASN A 445 -1.01 -35.39 -4.09
C ASN A 445 -2.21 -35.53 -5.04
N ALA A 446 -2.62 -34.46 -5.73
CA ALA A 446 -3.72 -34.52 -6.69
C ALA A 446 -3.38 -35.38 -7.92
N LEU A 447 -2.17 -35.20 -8.47
CA LEU A 447 -1.71 -35.90 -9.66
C LEU A 447 -1.30 -37.36 -9.40
N ALA A 448 -0.66 -37.64 -8.27
CA ALA A 448 -0.07 -38.93 -7.95
C ALA A 448 -0.20 -39.28 -6.44
N PRO A 449 -1.41 -39.46 -5.88
CA PRO A 449 -1.60 -39.70 -4.44
C PRO A 449 -1.01 -41.04 -3.96
N ASN A 450 -0.79 -41.97 -4.89
CA ASN A 450 -0.26 -43.30 -4.58
C ASN A 450 1.28 -43.34 -4.66
N ASP A 451 1.95 -42.23 -5.01
CA ASP A 451 3.40 -42.14 -5.13
C ASP A 451 3.94 -40.92 -4.36
N PRO A 452 4.08 -41.02 -3.02
CA PRO A 452 4.61 -39.93 -2.19
C PRO A 452 6.10 -39.68 -2.46
N VAL A 453 6.80 -40.57 -3.17
CA VAL A 453 8.22 -40.42 -3.48
C VAL A 453 8.41 -39.38 -4.59
N VAL A 454 7.47 -39.26 -5.53
CA VAL A 454 7.52 -38.25 -6.59
C VAL A 454 7.52 -36.84 -6.04
N ALA A 455 6.72 -36.56 -4.99
CA ALA A 455 6.71 -35.26 -4.33
C ALA A 455 8.10 -34.91 -3.76
N LYS A 456 8.73 -35.83 -3.02
CA LYS A 456 10.08 -35.65 -2.46
C LYS A 456 11.16 -35.46 -3.54
N ARG A 457 11.05 -36.17 -4.67
CA ARG A 457 11.98 -35.99 -5.80
C ARG A 457 11.83 -34.63 -6.46
N TRP A 458 10.60 -34.13 -6.56
CA TRP A 458 10.34 -32.82 -7.15
C TRP A 458 10.76 -31.67 -6.22
N GLU A 459 10.55 -31.85 -4.92
CA GLU A 459 11.08 -30.97 -3.88
C GLU A 459 12.62 -30.90 -3.92
N ALA A 460 13.30 -32.04 -4.06
CA ALA A 460 14.77 -32.09 -4.18
C ALA A 460 15.30 -31.35 -5.42
N ASP A 461 14.52 -31.35 -6.50
CA ASP A 461 14.78 -30.53 -7.70
C ASP A 461 14.26 -29.09 -7.55
N HIS A 462 13.97 -28.65 -6.32
CA HIS A 462 13.54 -27.31 -5.95
C HIS A 462 12.31 -26.85 -6.75
N TRP A 463 11.32 -27.74 -6.89
CA TRP A 463 10.06 -27.47 -7.56
C TRP A 463 10.23 -27.02 -9.03
N SER A 464 11.28 -27.48 -9.70
CA SER A 464 11.57 -27.01 -11.07
C SER A 464 10.47 -27.40 -12.07
N ARG A 465 10.24 -26.51 -13.05
CA ARG A 465 9.31 -26.73 -14.17
C ARG A 465 9.68 -27.94 -15.02
N GLU A 466 10.98 -28.18 -15.21
CA GLU A 466 11.48 -29.29 -16.02
C GLU A 466 11.20 -30.63 -15.35
N SER A 467 11.47 -30.72 -14.04
CA SER A 467 11.19 -31.91 -13.25
C SER A 467 9.69 -32.19 -13.16
N PHE A 468 8.86 -31.15 -13.03
CA PHE A 468 7.39 -31.30 -13.11
C PHE A 468 6.96 -31.98 -14.42
N ILE A 469 7.42 -31.47 -15.56
CA ILE A 469 7.08 -32.03 -16.87
C ILE A 469 7.62 -33.46 -17.00
N ARG A 470 8.81 -33.75 -16.49
CA ARG A 470 9.41 -35.08 -16.53
C ARG A 470 8.62 -36.10 -15.70
N PHE A 471 8.22 -35.74 -14.49
CA PHE A 471 7.55 -36.65 -13.55
C PHE A 471 6.07 -36.87 -13.88
N PHE A 472 5.37 -35.84 -14.37
CA PHE A 472 3.92 -35.89 -14.55
C PHE A 472 3.46 -35.94 -16.03
N ARG A 473 4.37 -36.16 -16.99
CA ARG A 473 4.07 -36.27 -18.45
C ARG A 473 3.14 -37.43 -18.83
N SER A 474 2.83 -38.35 -17.92
CA SER A 474 2.23 -39.66 -18.21
C SER A 474 0.70 -39.73 -18.08
N VAL A 475 -0.03 -38.63 -17.85
CA VAL A 475 -1.50 -38.68 -17.98
C VAL A 475 -1.84 -38.75 -19.47
N PRO A 476 -2.48 -39.82 -19.98
CA PRO A 476 -2.70 -40.01 -21.41
C PRO A 476 -3.45 -38.81 -22.01
N LYS A 477 -2.97 -38.32 -23.17
CA LYS A 477 -3.77 -37.49 -24.06
C LYS A 477 -5.09 -38.20 -24.29
N GLU A 478 -6.21 -37.54 -24.00
CA GLU A 478 -7.53 -38.07 -24.32
C GLU A 478 -7.58 -38.41 -25.80
N ALA A 479 -7.84 -39.68 -26.12
CA ALA A 479 -8.23 -40.08 -27.45
C ALA A 479 -9.64 -39.54 -27.70
N GLY A 480 -9.76 -38.44 -28.44
CA GLY A 480 -11.06 -37.95 -28.93
C GLY A 480 -11.35 -36.46 -28.84
N ALA A 481 -10.43 -35.62 -28.32
CA ALA A 481 -10.52 -34.18 -28.55
C ALA A 481 -9.46 -33.81 -29.59
N ASP A 482 -9.88 -33.26 -30.72
CA ASP A 482 -9.02 -32.56 -31.65
C ASP A 482 -8.37 -31.37 -30.92
N GLU A 483 -7.32 -31.62 -30.12
CA GLU A 483 -6.43 -30.59 -29.59
C GLU A 483 -5.51 -30.14 -30.72
N GLU A 484 -6.09 -29.46 -31.71
CA GLU A 484 -5.37 -28.45 -32.44
C GLU A 484 -4.78 -27.50 -31.39
N SER A 485 -3.46 -27.28 -31.46
CA SER A 485 -2.70 -26.47 -30.51
C SER A 485 -3.52 -25.30 -29.99
N LEU A 486 -3.97 -25.35 -28.73
CA LEU A 486 -4.63 -24.21 -28.07
C LEU A 486 -3.71 -22.99 -28.04
N LEU A 487 -2.40 -23.13 -28.32
CA LEU A 487 -1.50 -22.01 -28.56
C LEU A 487 -1.74 -21.48 -29.99
N GLY A 488 -2.33 -20.29 -30.10
CA GLY A 488 -2.35 -19.53 -31.33
C GLY A 488 -0.98 -18.88 -31.61
N LEU A 489 -0.70 -18.53 -32.86
CA LEU A 489 0.50 -17.77 -33.23
C LEU A 489 0.50 -16.34 -32.64
N ASP A 490 -0.68 -15.81 -32.28
CA ASP A 490 -0.92 -14.42 -31.87
C ASP A 490 -1.42 -14.25 -30.41
N ASP A 491 -1.28 -15.26 -29.54
CA ASP A 491 -1.76 -15.12 -28.15
C ASP A 491 -1.00 -14.01 -27.41
N GLU A 492 -1.69 -12.93 -27.03
CA GLU A 492 -1.15 -11.87 -26.17
C GLU A 492 -0.63 -12.47 -24.87
N MET A 493 0.70 -12.50 -24.77
CA MET A 493 1.38 -13.08 -23.63
C MET A 493 1.39 -12.07 -22.49
N PRO A 494 1.06 -12.46 -21.25
CA PRO A 494 1.19 -11.56 -20.11
C PRO A 494 2.62 -11.01 -20.07
N GLN A 495 2.74 -9.67 -20.01
CA GLN A 495 4.02 -9.00 -20.02
C GLN A 495 4.82 -9.45 -18.79
N ARG A 496 5.91 -10.18 -19.03
CA ARG A 496 6.97 -10.34 -18.02
C ARG A 496 7.68 -9.01 -17.85
N HIS A 497 7.87 -8.59 -16.61
CA HIS A 497 8.97 -7.67 -16.29
C HIS A 497 10.30 -8.44 -16.27
N ASN A 498 11.39 -7.71 -16.55
CA ASN A 498 12.74 -8.22 -16.79
C ASN A 498 13.13 -9.45 -15.96
N ASP A 499 13.74 -10.45 -16.63
CA ASP A 499 14.23 -11.73 -16.09
C ASP A 499 15.32 -11.60 -14.99
N SER A 500 15.60 -10.41 -14.45
CA SER A 500 16.66 -10.17 -13.45
C SER A 500 16.31 -10.65 -12.03
N ASP A 501 15.03 -10.93 -11.73
CA ASP A 501 14.55 -11.35 -10.40
C ASP A 501 13.79 -12.70 -10.42
N ALA A 502 14.01 -13.52 -11.45
CA ALA A 502 13.35 -14.83 -11.57
C ALA A 502 13.60 -15.76 -10.38
N ASP A 503 14.67 -15.53 -9.61
CA ASP A 503 15.06 -16.30 -8.43
C ASP A 503 14.25 -15.98 -7.17
N VAL A 504 13.54 -14.84 -7.15
CA VAL A 504 12.72 -14.39 -6.00
C VAL A 504 11.28 -14.90 -6.10
N HIS A 505 10.78 -15.13 -7.31
CA HIS A 505 9.37 -15.48 -7.55
C HIS A 505 9.03 -16.95 -7.26
N SER A 506 7.74 -17.21 -7.00
CA SER A 506 7.22 -18.58 -6.80
C SER A 506 7.38 -19.41 -8.08
N ARG A 507 8.02 -20.58 -7.93
CA ARG A 507 8.25 -21.53 -9.02
C ARG A 507 7.00 -22.35 -9.32
N ILE A 508 6.19 -22.66 -8.30
CA ILE A 508 4.95 -23.40 -8.48
C ILE A 508 3.90 -22.51 -9.17
N ALA A 509 3.75 -21.26 -8.76
CA ALA A 509 2.82 -20.35 -9.42
C ALA A 509 3.23 -20.09 -10.90
N ASP A 510 4.53 -20.04 -11.19
CA ASP A 510 5.04 -19.92 -12.56
C ASP A 510 4.67 -21.13 -13.46
N LEU A 511 4.33 -22.30 -12.89
CA LEU A 511 3.79 -23.42 -13.67
C LEU A 511 2.49 -23.06 -14.39
N PHE A 512 1.68 -22.15 -13.87
CA PHE A 512 0.42 -21.72 -14.49
C PHE A 512 0.63 -20.68 -15.60
N VAL A 513 1.86 -20.22 -15.81
CA VAL A 513 2.24 -19.25 -16.83
C VAL A 513 2.81 -19.95 -18.06
N VAL A 514 2.41 -19.50 -19.25
CA VAL A 514 2.96 -19.95 -20.54
C VAL A 514 4.23 -19.16 -20.84
N LYS A 515 5.34 -19.84 -21.17
CA LYS A 515 6.60 -19.16 -21.51
C LYS A 515 6.61 -18.68 -22.97
N LYS A 516 7.46 -17.69 -23.28
CA LYS A 516 7.59 -17.14 -24.64
C LYS A 516 8.26 -18.12 -25.62
N ALA A 517 9.26 -18.88 -25.16
CA ALA A 517 10.02 -19.84 -25.97
C ALA A 517 10.54 -21.02 -25.13
N GLY A 518 10.99 -22.10 -25.79
CA GLY A 518 11.66 -23.25 -25.17
C GLY A 518 10.87 -24.57 -25.21
N ALA A 519 11.55 -25.71 -25.01
CA ALA A 519 10.96 -27.06 -25.03
C ALA A 519 9.92 -27.31 -23.91
N HIS A 520 9.95 -26.48 -22.86
CA HIS A 520 9.06 -26.51 -21.70
C HIS A 520 8.10 -25.31 -21.66
N ARG A 521 7.70 -24.83 -22.85
CA ARG A 521 6.85 -23.64 -23.04
C ARG A 521 5.56 -23.72 -22.23
N SER A 522 4.86 -24.84 -22.31
CA SER A 522 3.64 -25.15 -21.56
C SER A 522 3.83 -26.34 -20.63
N THR A 523 3.04 -26.34 -19.57
CA THR A 523 2.83 -27.39 -18.57
C THR A 523 1.35 -27.75 -18.53
N ASP A 524 1.01 -28.88 -17.91
CA ASP A 524 -0.40 -29.25 -17.66
C ASP A 524 -1.14 -28.16 -16.86
N CYS A 525 -0.50 -27.53 -15.87
CA CYS A 525 -1.03 -26.39 -15.12
C CYS A 525 -1.32 -25.17 -16.02
N SER A 526 -0.38 -24.79 -16.89
CA SER A 526 -0.58 -23.66 -17.81
C SER A 526 -1.66 -23.93 -18.84
N ASN A 527 -1.82 -25.18 -19.28
CA ASN A 527 -2.90 -25.58 -20.20
C ASN A 527 -4.26 -25.49 -19.51
N PHE A 528 -4.37 -25.91 -18.24
CA PHE A 528 -5.57 -25.69 -17.44
C PHE A 528 -5.89 -24.20 -17.29
N SER A 529 -4.90 -23.37 -16.95
CA SER A 529 -5.06 -21.91 -16.90
C SER A 529 -5.50 -21.31 -18.25
N LEU A 530 -5.00 -21.82 -19.39
CA LEU A 530 -5.45 -21.40 -20.71
C LEU A 530 -6.90 -21.78 -20.99
N ARG A 531 -7.34 -22.97 -20.57
CA ARG A 531 -8.75 -23.42 -20.71
C ARG A 531 -9.74 -22.52 -19.98
N LEU A 532 -9.33 -21.92 -18.86
CA LEU A 532 -10.16 -20.96 -18.12
C LEU A 532 -10.16 -19.55 -18.72
N ARG A 533 -9.22 -19.24 -19.62
CA ARG A 533 -9.02 -17.89 -20.18
C ARG A 533 -9.49 -17.75 -21.62
N LYS A 534 -9.22 -18.76 -22.45
CA LYS A 534 -9.48 -18.72 -23.88
C LYS A 534 -10.99 -18.73 -24.14
N PRO A 535 -11.55 -17.69 -24.79
CA PRO A 535 -12.98 -17.61 -25.09
C PRO A 535 -13.52 -18.82 -25.85
N GLU A 536 -12.66 -19.53 -26.59
CA GLU A 536 -13.00 -20.71 -27.37
C GLU A 536 -13.11 -21.99 -26.55
N SER A 537 -12.65 -21.97 -25.29
CA SER A 537 -12.83 -23.10 -24.39
C SER A 537 -14.15 -22.98 -23.64
N LEU A 538 -14.94 -24.04 -23.63
CA LEU A 538 -16.14 -24.13 -22.79
C LEU A 538 -15.84 -23.82 -21.31
N PHE A 539 -14.65 -24.22 -20.83
CA PHE A 539 -14.21 -23.98 -19.46
C PHE A 539 -14.00 -22.50 -19.12
N SER A 540 -13.91 -21.60 -20.11
CA SER A 540 -13.86 -20.16 -19.85
C SER A 540 -15.13 -19.65 -19.17
N LEU A 541 -16.29 -20.30 -19.39
CA LEU A 541 -17.55 -19.99 -18.70
C LEU A 541 -17.48 -20.19 -17.19
N LEU A 542 -16.61 -21.09 -16.71
CA LEU A 542 -16.55 -21.42 -15.28
C LEU A 542 -16.30 -20.19 -14.40
N LEU A 543 -15.44 -19.27 -14.85
CA LEU A 543 -15.06 -18.06 -14.12
C LEU A 543 -15.83 -16.81 -14.58
N GLU A 544 -16.82 -16.96 -15.47
CA GLU A 544 -17.71 -15.86 -15.82
C GLU A 544 -18.73 -15.62 -14.70
N PRO A 545 -19.21 -14.38 -14.52
CA PRO A 545 -20.37 -14.08 -13.67
C PRO A 545 -21.58 -14.93 -14.05
N ALA A 546 -22.49 -15.17 -13.11
CA ALA A 546 -23.79 -15.74 -13.44
C ALA A 546 -24.55 -14.82 -14.41
N SER A 547 -25.44 -15.38 -15.24
CA SER A 547 -26.11 -14.61 -16.30
C SER A 547 -27.01 -13.47 -15.79
N ASP A 548 -27.47 -13.56 -14.55
CA ASP A 548 -28.24 -12.54 -13.83
C ASP A 548 -27.47 -11.93 -12.65
N TYR A 549 -26.15 -12.18 -12.57
CA TYR A 549 -25.26 -11.88 -11.44
C TYR A 549 -25.67 -12.49 -10.10
N ARG A 550 -26.64 -13.42 -10.10
CA ARG A 550 -27.10 -14.19 -8.96
C ARG A 550 -26.82 -15.68 -9.21
N LYS A 551 -27.81 -16.44 -9.67
CA LYS A 551 -27.75 -17.90 -9.88
C LYS A 551 -28.07 -18.33 -11.32
N GLY A 552 -28.19 -17.38 -12.22
CA GLY A 552 -28.53 -17.57 -13.61
C GLY A 552 -27.48 -18.41 -14.36
N MET A 553 -27.97 -19.24 -15.27
CA MET A 553 -27.16 -20.13 -16.12
C MET A 553 -27.09 -19.60 -17.55
N TYR A 554 -26.17 -20.15 -18.35
CA TYR A 554 -26.02 -19.83 -19.77
C TYR A 554 -26.69 -20.88 -20.66
N TYR A 555 -27.27 -20.41 -21.77
CA TYR A 555 -28.10 -21.23 -22.65
C TYR A 555 -27.55 -21.39 -24.06
N TYR A 556 -26.59 -20.56 -24.49
CA TYR A 556 -26.03 -20.60 -25.83
C TYR A 556 -24.55 -20.18 -25.89
N HIS A 557 -23.87 -20.55 -26.98
CA HIS A 557 -22.59 -19.99 -27.42
C HIS A 557 -22.73 -19.42 -28.84
N ARG A 558 -21.71 -18.72 -29.32
CA ARG A 558 -21.68 -18.18 -30.70
C ARG A 558 -20.57 -18.82 -31.53
N LYS A 559 -20.70 -18.72 -32.85
CA LYS A 559 -19.61 -19.00 -33.78
C LYS A 559 -19.31 -17.76 -34.62
N LEU A 560 -18.04 -17.39 -34.71
CA LEU A 560 -17.61 -16.29 -35.59
C LEU A 560 -17.61 -16.75 -37.07
N PRO A 561 -18.02 -15.89 -38.01
CA PRO A 561 -17.93 -16.20 -39.44
C PRO A 561 -16.46 -16.22 -39.92
N GLY A 562 -16.00 -17.38 -40.41
CA GLY A 562 -14.65 -17.62 -40.97
C GLY A 562 -14.40 -19.09 -41.33
N GLU A 563 -13.31 -19.43 -42.03
CA GLU A 563 -13.02 -20.75 -42.66
C GLU A 563 -13.10 -21.99 -41.73
N ARG A 564 -13.14 -21.82 -40.39
CA ARG A 564 -13.30 -22.90 -39.41
C ARG A 564 -14.33 -22.66 -38.30
N GLY A 565 -15.11 -21.57 -38.34
CA GLY A 565 -16.18 -21.30 -37.36
C GLY A 565 -15.83 -21.62 -35.90
N ARG A 566 -14.99 -20.80 -35.27
CA ARG A 566 -14.56 -21.01 -33.87
C ARG A 566 -15.72 -20.73 -32.91
N ASP A 567 -15.91 -21.61 -31.93
CA ASP A 567 -16.84 -21.37 -30.81
C ASP A 567 -16.33 -20.20 -29.96
N GLU A 568 -17.23 -19.33 -29.52
CA GLU A 568 -16.96 -18.29 -28.54
C GLU A 568 -17.96 -18.37 -27.38
N TYR A 569 -17.46 -18.76 -26.22
CA TYR A 569 -18.24 -18.94 -25.00
C TYR A 569 -18.22 -17.67 -24.14
N GLY A 570 -17.05 -17.09 -23.92
CA GLY A 570 -16.89 -15.88 -23.08
C GLY A 570 -17.63 -14.66 -23.62
N ALA A 571 -17.53 -14.39 -24.93
CA ALA A 571 -18.27 -13.31 -25.58
C ALA A 571 -19.78 -13.53 -25.49
N ALA A 572 -20.24 -14.75 -25.81
CA ALA A 572 -21.65 -15.12 -25.72
C ALA A 572 -22.22 -14.97 -24.30
N ALA A 573 -21.43 -15.28 -23.27
CA ALA A 573 -21.80 -15.08 -21.88
C ALA A 573 -21.98 -13.59 -21.52
N ARG A 574 -21.02 -12.74 -21.92
CA ARG A 574 -21.12 -11.29 -21.73
C ARG A 574 -22.37 -10.73 -22.43
N ASP A 575 -22.62 -11.13 -23.68
CA ASP A 575 -23.79 -10.69 -24.41
C ASP A 575 -25.11 -11.11 -23.75
N ALA A 576 -25.17 -12.35 -23.24
CA ALA A 576 -26.36 -12.82 -22.52
C ALA A 576 -26.66 -11.97 -21.28
N ARG A 577 -25.62 -11.48 -20.58
CA ARG A 577 -25.76 -10.56 -19.45
C ARG A 577 -26.27 -9.18 -19.89
N HIS A 578 -25.69 -8.59 -20.95
CA HIS A 578 -26.17 -7.32 -21.50
C HIS A 578 -27.62 -7.38 -22.02
N GLU A 579 -28.02 -8.52 -22.62
CA GLU A 579 -29.40 -8.77 -23.05
C GLU A 579 -30.38 -8.74 -21.86
N ILE A 580 -29.98 -9.31 -20.71
CA ILE A 580 -30.77 -9.30 -19.47
C ILE A 580 -30.81 -7.91 -18.84
N ALA A 581 -29.69 -7.16 -18.88
CA ALA A 581 -29.58 -5.79 -18.35
C ALA A 581 -30.34 -4.73 -19.17
N ARG A 582 -30.94 -5.09 -20.32
CA ARG A 582 -31.66 -4.19 -21.25
C ARG A 582 -30.80 -3.03 -21.79
N GLU A 583 -29.49 -3.20 -21.84
CA GLU A 583 -28.58 -2.20 -22.40
C GLU A 583 -28.70 -2.17 -23.94
N ARG A 584 -28.44 -1.02 -24.58
CA ARG A 584 -28.52 -0.87 -26.04
C ARG A 584 -27.53 -1.82 -26.72
N ILE A 585 -28.03 -2.96 -27.20
CA ILE A 585 -27.26 -3.94 -27.94
C ILE A 585 -26.71 -3.30 -29.22
N THR A 586 -25.39 -3.14 -29.29
CA THR A 586 -24.70 -3.06 -30.59
C THR A 586 -24.93 -4.42 -31.26
N ARG A 587 -25.63 -4.49 -32.40
CA ARG A 587 -25.92 -5.76 -33.09
C ARG A 587 -24.60 -6.50 -33.38
N VAL A 588 -24.25 -7.47 -32.54
CA VAL A 588 -23.07 -8.31 -32.75
C VAL A 588 -23.43 -9.40 -33.76
N SER A 589 -22.63 -9.49 -34.82
CA SER A 589 -22.75 -10.45 -35.92
C SER A 589 -22.30 -11.84 -35.45
N GLY A 590 -23.24 -12.78 -35.24
CA GLY A 590 -22.93 -14.20 -35.00
C GLY A 590 -24.19 -15.05 -34.77
N GLU A 591 -24.18 -16.29 -35.28
CA GLU A 591 -25.29 -17.23 -35.08
C GLU A 591 -25.24 -17.84 -33.67
N LYS A 592 -26.39 -17.93 -32.99
CA LYS A 592 -26.50 -18.48 -31.63
C LYS A 592 -26.75 -19.99 -31.68
N PHE A 593 -25.95 -20.77 -30.95
CA PHE A 593 -26.08 -22.22 -30.81
C PHE A 593 -26.43 -22.58 -29.36
N TYR A 594 -27.59 -23.20 -29.15
CA TYR A 594 -28.10 -23.52 -27.81
C TYR A 594 -27.48 -24.79 -27.24
N PHE A 595 -27.23 -24.78 -25.93
CA PHE A 595 -26.75 -25.94 -25.19
C PHE A 595 -27.87 -26.96 -24.98
N ALA A 596 -27.52 -28.24 -24.89
CA ALA A 596 -28.49 -29.29 -24.60
C ALA A 596 -29.06 -29.17 -23.18
N LYS A 597 -28.24 -28.67 -22.25
CA LYS A 597 -28.63 -28.31 -20.88
C LYS A 597 -28.01 -26.95 -20.54
N PRO A 598 -28.69 -26.12 -19.72
CA PRO A 598 -28.11 -24.87 -19.24
C PRO A 598 -26.81 -25.12 -18.49
N LEU A 599 -25.83 -24.23 -18.69
CA LEU A 599 -24.50 -24.36 -18.09
C LEU A 599 -24.37 -23.38 -16.91
N PRO A 600 -24.14 -23.87 -15.67
CA PRO A 600 -23.88 -23.03 -14.50
C PRO A 600 -22.46 -22.46 -14.51
N THR A 601 -22.19 -21.46 -13.67
CA THR A 601 -20.84 -20.94 -13.40
C THR A 601 -20.45 -21.10 -11.95
N LEU A 602 -19.17 -20.91 -11.63
CA LEU A 602 -18.68 -20.93 -10.26
C LEU A 602 -19.31 -19.80 -9.42
N TRP A 603 -19.52 -18.63 -10.02
CA TRP A 603 -20.27 -17.54 -9.40
C TRP A 603 -21.66 -17.99 -8.96
N GLY A 604 -22.44 -18.56 -9.88
CA GLY A 604 -23.81 -18.99 -9.59
C GLY A 604 -23.88 -20.06 -8.51
N ALA A 605 -22.93 -21.01 -8.53
CA ALA A 605 -22.83 -22.05 -7.51
C ALA A 605 -22.44 -21.50 -6.12
N MET A 606 -21.70 -20.39 -6.06
CA MET A 606 -21.29 -19.76 -4.80
C MET A 606 -22.32 -18.77 -4.25
N TYR A 607 -23.22 -18.21 -5.07
CA TYR A 607 -24.15 -17.15 -4.66
C TYR A 607 -25.02 -17.54 -3.46
N ASP A 608 -25.57 -18.75 -3.43
CA ASP A 608 -26.39 -19.24 -2.31
C ASP A 608 -25.56 -19.54 -1.05
N LEU A 609 -24.24 -19.63 -1.16
CA LEU A 609 -23.30 -19.78 -0.04
C LEU A 609 -22.88 -18.42 0.56
N LEU A 610 -23.19 -17.30 -0.08
CA LEU A 610 -22.87 -15.96 0.43
C LEU A 610 -23.77 -15.59 1.61
N ALA A 611 -23.26 -14.76 2.52
CA ALA A 611 -24.06 -14.21 3.61
C ALA A 611 -25.17 -13.30 3.05
N GLN A 612 -26.21 -13.04 3.85
CA GLN A 612 -27.29 -12.13 3.44
C GLN A 612 -26.76 -10.74 3.06
N MET A 613 -25.86 -10.17 3.87
CA MET A 613 -25.25 -8.87 3.64
C MET A 613 -24.46 -8.80 2.30
N ASP A 614 -23.75 -9.88 1.94
CA ASP A 614 -23.00 -9.95 0.68
C ASP A 614 -23.93 -9.99 -0.54
N ARG A 615 -25.05 -10.72 -0.43
CA ARG A 615 -26.07 -10.76 -1.48
C ARG A 615 -26.77 -9.42 -1.64
N GLU A 616 -27.08 -8.74 -0.53
CA GLU A 616 -27.65 -7.40 -0.53
C GLU A 616 -26.72 -6.38 -1.19
N ARG A 617 -25.39 -6.50 -1.02
CA ARG A 617 -24.40 -5.66 -1.72
C ARG A 617 -24.46 -5.88 -3.23
N ILE A 618 -24.50 -7.12 -3.70
CA ILE A 618 -24.66 -7.43 -5.13
C ILE A 618 -26.00 -6.90 -5.65
N ASP A 619 -27.09 -7.09 -4.91
CA ASP A 619 -28.41 -6.59 -5.30
C ASP A 619 -28.46 -5.05 -5.37
N SER A 620 -27.75 -4.36 -4.47
CA SER A 620 -27.57 -2.91 -4.51
C SER A 620 -26.87 -2.46 -5.79
N TRP A 621 -25.78 -3.14 -6.19
CA TRP A 621 -25.11 -2.84 -7.46
C TRP A 621 -26.05 -2.99 -8.65
N LEU A 622 -26.81 -4.08 -8.71
CA LEU A 622 -27.76 -4.33 -9.80
C LEU A 622 -28.93 -3.34 -9.85
N ALA A 623 -29.29 -2.74 -8.72
CA ALA A 623 -30.30 -1.69 -8.66
C ALA A 623 -29.79 -0.32 -9.16
N HIS A 624 -28.49 -0.05 -9.02
CA HIS A 624 -27.88 1.24 -9.37
C HIS A 624 -27.17 1.22 -10.72
N ASP A 625 -26.23 0.29 -10.93
CA ASP A 625 -25.39 0.16 -12.12
C ASP A 625 -24.85 -1.28 -12.27
N SER A 626 -25.36 -2.02 -13.27
CA SER A 626 -24.92 -3.39 -13.57
C SER A 626 -23.44 -3.48 -13.96
N ASP A 627 -22.81 -2.40 -14.42
CA ASP A 627 -21.39 -2.36 -14.74
C ASP A 627 -20.51 -2.64 -13.52
N ILE A 628 -20.98 -2.32 -12.31
CA ILE A 628 -20.23 -2.57 -11.06
C ILE A 628 -20.09 -4.08 -10.85
N ALA A 629 -21.18 -4.83 -11.04
CA ALA A 629 -21.20 -6.29 -10.90
C ALA A 629 -20.37 -6.97 -12.00
N GLU A 630 -20.45 -6.49 -13.25
CA GLU A 630 -19.60 -6.97 -14.35
C GLU A 630 -18.12 -6.72 -14.05
N ASN A 631 -17.80 -5.53 -13.55
CA ASN A 631 -16.43 -5.19 -13.20
C ASN A 631 -15.90 -6.04 -12.03
N PHE A 632 -16.73 -6.27 -11.01
CA PHE A 632 -16.38 -7.18 -9.93
C PHE A 632 -16.14 -8.61 -10.44
N GLY A 633 -16.94 -9.07 -11.40
CA GLY A 633 -16.71 -10.32 -12.11
C GLY A 633 -15.33 -10.41 -12.75
N ASN A 634 -14.93 -9.37 -13.48
CA ASN A 634 -13.61 -9.28 -14.11
C ASN A 634 -12.48 -9.22 -13.06
N TYR A 635 -12.68 -8.51 -11.96
CA TYR A 635 -11.77 -8.44 -10.83
C TYR A 635 -11.53 -9.82 -10.20
N LEU A 636 -12.62 -10.51 -9.87
CA LEU A 636 -12.60 -11.83 -9.27
C LEU A 636 -11.93 -12.85 -10.20
N LYS A 637 -12.28 -12.84 -11.48
CA LYS A 637 -11.68 -13.70 -12.51
C LYS A 637 -10.16 -13.50 -12.60
N ASN A 638 -9.70 -12.25 -12.68
CA ASN A 638 -8.26 -11.95 -12.76
C ASN A 638 -7.53 -12.34 -11.46
N GLY A 639 -8.12 -12.06 -10.29
CA GLY A 639 -7.55 -12.44 -9.00
C GLY A 639 -7.43 -13.95 -8.82
N PHE A 640 -8.46 -14.70 -9.20
CA PHE A 640 -8.46 -16.18 -9.18
C PHE A 640 -7.40 -16.76 -10.11
N LEU A 641 -7.27 -16.23 -11.31
CA LEU A 641 -6.35 -16.77 -12.32
C LEU A 641 -4.89 -16.46 -12.03
N PHE A 642 -4.59 -15.26 -11.52
CA PHE A 642 -3.23 -14.74 -11.55
C PHE A 642 -2.65 -14.37 -10.19
N ALA A 643 -3.48 -14.12 -9.18
CA ALA A 643 -3.02 -13.50 -7.94
C ALA A 643 -3.56 -14.21 -6.68
N SER A 644 -3.81 -15.52 -6.75
CA SER A 644 -4.26 -16.28 -5.58
C SER A 644 -3.92 -17.76 -5.67
N PRO A 645 -3.96 -18.51 -4.55
CA PRO A 645 -3.87 -19.97 -4.55
C PRO A 645 -5.10 -20.65 -5.17
N VAL A 646 -6.18 -19.91 -5.47
CA VAL A 646 -7.42 -20.45 -6.06
C VAL A 646 -7.16 -21.21 -7.35
N ILE A 647 -6.28 -20.72 -8.24
CA ILE A 647 -5.94 -21.44 -9.47
C ILE A 647 -5.30 -22.81 -9.19
N ILE A 648 -4.56 -22.94 -8.09
CA ILE A 648 -3.91 -24.18 -7.65
C ILE A 648 -4.97 -25.14 -7.10
N GLU A 649 -5.88 -24.65 -6.25
CA GLU A 649 -7.01 -25.43 -5.72
C GLU A 649 -7.89 -25.98 -6.85
N LEU A 650 -8.32 -25.11 -7.78
CA LEU A 650 -9.13 -25.49 -8.94
C LEU A 650 -8.41 -26.52 -9.83
N TYR A 651 -7.09 -26.37 -10.02
CA TYR A 651 -6.30 -27.33 -10.78
C TYR A 651 -6.23 -28.69 -10.09
N CYS A 652 -6.05 -28.73 -8.76
CA CYS A 652 -6.02 -29.98 -8.02
C CYS A 652 -7.36 -30.71 -8.12
N TRP A 653 -8.49 -30.00 -7.99
CA TRP A 653 -9.81 -30.59 -8.22
C TRP A 653 -9.99 -31.09 -9.65
N TYR A 654 -9.48 -30.35 -10.63
CA TYR A 654 -9.53 -30.76 -12.03
C TYR A 654 -8.68 -32.02 -12.29
N ALA A 655 -7.50 -32.12 -11.69
CA ALA A 655 -6.63 -33.29 -11.77
C ALA A 655 -7.28 -34.52 -11.12
N GLU A 656 -7.91 -34.37 -9.95
CA GLU A 656 -8.68 -35.43 -9.30
C GLU A 656 -9.87 -35.89 -10.15
N PHE A 657 -10.64 -34.94 -10.70
CA PHE A 657 -11.78 -35.23 -11.56
C PHE A 657 -11.38 -36.02 -12.81
N ARG A 658 -10.27 -35.64 -13.48
CA ARG A 658 -9.75 -36.36 -14.65
C ARG A 658 -9.46 -37.83 -14.37
N ARG A 659 -9.12 -38.19 -13.13
CA ARG A 659 -8.81 -39.57 -12.73
C ARG A 659 -10.04 -40.45 -12.59
N LEU A 660 -11.23 -39.87 -12.48
CA LEU A 660 -12.50 -40.60 -12.52
C LEU A 660 -12.80 -41.17 -13.92
N LYS A 661 -12.06 -40.75 -14.97
CA LYS A 661 -12.18 -41.24 -16.36
C LYS A 661 -13.62 -41.24 -16.90
N LEU A 662 -14.41 -40.24 -16.51
CA LEU A 662 -15.78 -40.10 -16.99
C LEU A 662 -15.79 -39.85 -18.51
N THR A 663 -16.61 -40.62 -19.22
CA THR A 663 -16.83 -40.49 -20.67
C THR A 663 -18.04 -39.60 -20.93
N GLY A 664 -18.03 -38.88 -22.05
CA GLY A 664 -19.08 -37.95 -22.43
C GLY A 664 -18.60 -36.86 -23.36
N ASP A 665 -19.53 -36.12 -23.96
CA ASP A 665 -19.20 -34.93 -24.73
C ASP A 665 -18.66 -33.79 -23.84
N VAL A 666 -18.19 -32.70 -24.47
CA VAL A 666 -17.56 -31.58 -23.75
C VAL A 666 -18.52 -30.90 -22.76
N GLN A 667 -19.83 -30.79 -23.09
CA GLN A 667 -20.84 -30.19 -22.21
C GLN A 667 -21.15 -31.11 -21.01
N GLN A 668 -21.28 -32.42 -21.24
CA GLN A 668 -21.49 -33.42 -20.20
C GLN A 668 -20.32 -33.45 -19.21
N ARG A 669 -19.08 -33.36 -19.71
CA ARG A 669 -17.88 -33.28 -18.87
C ARG A 669 -17.84 -32.01 -18.05
N TYR A 670 -18.21 -30.87 -18.61
CA TYR A 670 -18.32 -29.60 -17.89
C TYR A 670 -19.33 -29.69 -16.74
N LEU A 671 -20.55 -30.16 -17.03
CA LEU A 671 -21.59 -30.32 -16.01
C LEU A 671 -21.19 -31.31 -14.91
N SER A 672 -20.52 -32.42 -15.29
CA SER A 672 -20.00 -33.40 -14.34
C SER A 672 -18.90 -32.80 -13.47
N PHE A 673 -18.05 -31.93 -14.03
CA PHE A 673 -17.03 -31.22 -13.27
C PHE A 673 -17.65 -30.20 -12.29
N VAL A 674 -18.64 -29.42 -12.72
CA VAL A 674 -19.34 -28.49 -11.83
C VAL A 674 -20.02 -29.24 -10.68
N GLY A 675 -20.73 -30.33 -10.97
CA GLY A 675 -21.34 -31.17 -9.92
C GLY A 675 -20.31 -31.84 -8.98
N PHE A 676 -19.08 -32.06 -9.45
CA PHE A 676 -17.98 -32.57 -8.63
C PHE A 676 -17.43 -31.53 -7.65
N ILE A 677 -17.35 -30.25 -8.07
CA ILE A 677 -16.80 -29.17 -7.23
C ILE A 677 -17.83 -28.52 -6.31
N GLU A 678 -19.11 -28.49 -6.70
CA GLU A 678 -20.20 -27.86 -5.93
C GLU A 678 -20.24 -28.24 -4.43
N PRO A 679 -20.18 -29.52 -4.03
CA PRO A 679 -20.15 -29.88 -2.61
C PRO A 679 -18.85 -29.46 -1.90
N ARG A 680 -17.77 -29.20 -2.63
CA ARG A 680 -16.46 -28.78 -2.10
C ARG A 680 -16.35 -27.27 -1.90
N LEU A 681 -17.28 -26.48 -2.46
CA LEU A 681 -17.27 -25.02 -2.31
C LEU A 681 -17.49 -24.57 -0.87
N THR A 682 -18.20 -25.38 -0.08
CA THR A 682 -18.40 -25.13 1.34
C THR A 682 -17.08 -25.36 2.08
N GLY A 683 -16.36 -24.27 2.37
CA GLY A 683 -15.05 -24.32 3.00
C GLY A 683 -13.88 -24.42 2.01
N SER A 684 -14.03 -23.91 0.79
CA SER A 684 -12.92 -23.76 -0.16
C SER A 684 -12.27 -22.38 -0.11
N LEU A 685 -11.04 -22.29 -0.62
CA LEU A 685 -10.40 -20.99 -0.82
C LEU A 685 -11.17 -20.16 -1.86
N VAL A 686 -11.73 -20.78 -2.90
CA VAL A 686 -12.55 -20.07 -3.90
C VAL A 686 -13.62 -19.19 -3.23
N LEU A 687 -14.40 -19.76 -2.32
CA LEU A 687 -15.47 -19.04 -1.63
C LEU A 687 -14.91 -18.00 -0.64
N ALA A 688 -13.83 -18.33 0.06
CA ALA A 688 -13.17 -17.41 0.99
C ALA A 688 -12.65 -16.14 0.28
N TYR A 689 -11.98 -16.31 -0.86
CA TYR A 689 -11.49 -15.19 -1.67
C TYR A 689 -12.64 -14.41 -2.33
N PHE A 690 -13.75 -15.05 -2.72
CA PHE A 690 -14.94 -14.32 -3.20
C PHE A 690 -15.49 -13.38 -2.12
N ARG A 691 -15.75 -13.89 -0.91
CA ARG A 691 -16.24 -13.07 0.20
C ARG A 691 -15.28 -11.92 0.52
N ALA A 692 -13.97 -12.22 0.65
CA ALA A 692 -12.97 -11.21 0.93
C ALA A 692 -12.84 -10.15 -0.18
N ALA A 693 -13.06 -10.53 -1.44
CA ALA A 693 -13.07 -9.60 -2.57
C ALA A 693 -14.29 -8.68 -2.53
N LEU A 694 -15.48 -9.21 -2.24
CA LEU A 694 -16.71 -8.43 -2.09
C LEU A 694 -16.58 -7.38 -0.99
N GLU A 695 -15.95 -7.73 0.14
CA GLU A 695 -15.78 -6.82 1.29
C GLU A 695 -15.04 -5.52 0.95
N THR A 696 -14.02 -5.57 0.08
CA THR A 696 -13.14 -4.41 -0.18
C THR A 696 -13.23 -3.82 -1.58
N PHE A 697 -14.06 -4.39 -2.46
CA PHE A 697 -14.10 -3.99 -3.87
C PHE A 697 -14.45 -2.52 -4.06
N GLU A 698 -15.48 -2.02 -3.38
CA GLU A 698 -15.94 -0.64 -3.52
C GLU A 698 -14.85 0.35 -3.10
N ALA A 699 -14.25 0.13 -1.93
CA ALA A 699 -13.13 0.94 -1.44
C ALA A 699 -11.92 0.91 -2.40
N LEU A 700 -11.64 -0.24 -3.03
CA LEU A 700 -10.57 -0.36 -4.02
C LEU A 700 -10.88 0.41 -5.31
N CYS A 701 -12.14 0.37 -5.78
CA CYS A 701 -12.58 1.10 -6.97
C CYS A 701 -12.52 2.62 -6.78
N GLU A 702 -12.75 3.12 -5.56
CA GLU A 702 -12.60 4.54 -5.27
C GLU A 702 -11.16 5.06 -5.45
N ASP A 703 -10.15 4.20 -5.28
CA ASP A 703 -8.73 4.57 -5.37
C ASP A 703 -8.19 4.49 -6.81
N ILE A 704 -8.97 3.93 -7.76
CA ILE A 704 -8.57 3.70 -9.16
C ILE A 704 -9.33 4.67 -10.08
N ALA A 705 -8.59 5.51 -10.81
CA ALA A 705 -9.15 6.54 -11.70
C ALA A 705 -9.98 5.97 -12.87
N ASP A 706 -9.63 4.78 -13.38
CA ASP A 706 -10.36 4.07 -14.43
C ASP A 706 -10.66 2.63 -13.98
N TRP A 707 -11.49 2.50 -12.94
CA TRP A 707 -11.87 1.19 -12.38
C TRP A 707 -12.63 0.31 -13.37
N ARG A 708 -13.19 0.91 -14.43
CA ARG A 708 -14.02 0.23 -15.44
C ARG A 708 -13.21 -0.54 -16.46
N ARG A 709 -11.90 -0.28 -16.61
CA ARG A 709 -11.18 -0.77 -17.79
C ARG A 709 -10.06 -1.76 -17.64
N ASP A 710 -9.36 -1.97 -16.52
CA ASP A 710 -8.42 -3.10 -16.49
C ASP A 710 -7.89 -3.55 -15.12
N TRP A 711 -8.28 -4.78 -14.73
CA TRP A 711 -7.65 -5.55 -13.64
C TRP A 711 -6.38 -6.28 -14.08
N HIS A 712 -5.83 -5.93 -15.26
CA HIS A 712 -4.56 -6.45 -15.75
C HIS A 712 -3.39 -6.19 -14.79
N VAL A 713 -3.52 -5.20 -13.91
CA VAL A 713 -2.60 -4.95 -12.79
C VAL A 713 -2.35 -6.20 -11.93
N LEU A 714 -3.32 -7.12 -11.82
CA LEU A 714 -3.18 -8.39 -11.07
C LEU A 714 -2.43 -9.48 -11.84
N THR A 715 -2.35 -9.41 -13.18
CA THR A 715 -1.80 -10.49 -14.03
C THR A 715 -0.32 -10.79 -13.76
N GLY A 716 0.42 -9.79 -13.26
CA GLY A 716 1.84 -9.90 -12.91
C GLY A 716 2.12 -10.17 -11.44
N LEU A 717 1.09 -10.39 -10.62
CA LEU A 717 1.19 -10.62 -9.18
C LEU A 717 1.02 -12.10 -8.83
N ASN A 718 1.78 -12.98 -9.47
CA ASN A 718 1.65 -14.43 -9.33
C ASN A 718 2.32 -15.04 -8.09
N SER A 719 3.08 -14.27 -7.33
CA SER A 719 3.84 -14.77 -6.17
C SER A 719 3.19 -14.34 -4.85
N PRO A 720 3.12 -15.22 -3.83
CA PRO A 720 2.62 -14.85 -2.50
C PRO A 720 3.40 -13.70 -1.85
N ALA A 721 4.71 -13.64 -2.06
CA ALA A 721 5.56 -12.58 -1.53
C ALA A 721 6.21 -11.76 -2.65
N PHE A 722 6.21 -10.44 -2.46
CA PHE A 722 6.90 -9.47 -3.29
C PHE A 722 7.70 -8.49 -2.43
N TYR A 723 8.58 -7.73 -3.07
CA TYR A 723 9.36 -6.71 -2.41
C TYR A 723 9.29 -5.34 -3.09
N ALA A 724 9.47 -4.27 -2.32
CA ALA A 724 9.52 -2.90 -2.78
C ALA A 724 10.82 -2.21 -2.33
N SER A 725 11.57 -1.67 -3.27
CA SER A 725 12.81 -0.94 -3.02
C SER A 725 12.95 0.27 -3.95
N GLY A 726 14.04 1.04 -3.78
CA GLY A 726 14.36 2.19 -4.63
C GLY A 726 14.37 1.85 -6.13
N ALA A 727 14.76 0.62 -6.48
CA ALA A 727 14.89 0.14 -7.86
C ALA A 727 13.55 -0.31 -8.49
N VAL A 728 12.52 -0.59 -7.69
CA VAL A 728 11.22 -1.05 -8.19
C VAL A 728 10.46 0.13 -8.77
N LYS A 729 10.26 0.12 -10.11
CA LYS A 729 9.63 1.20 -10.87
C LYS A 729 8.10 1.22 -10.76
N ASP A 730 7.45 0.05 -10.70
CA ASP A 730 5.98 -0.06 -10.62
C ASP A 730 5.50 -0.45 -9.21
N ARG A 731 5.47 0.54 -8.32
CA ARG A 731 5.05 0.35 -6.92
C ARG A 731 3.53 0.38 -6.77
N GLN A 732 2.83 1.10 -7.64
CA GLN A 732 1.36 1.25 -7.57
C GLN A 732 0.67 -0.10 -7.73
N ARG A 733 1.18 -0.96 -8.64
CA ARG A 733 0.72 -2.34 -8.79
C ARG A 733 0.80 -3.15 -7.49
N LEU A 734 1.94 -3.07 -6.79
CA LEU A 734 2.14 -3.79 -5.53
C LEU A 734 1.20 -3.28 -4.42
N ILE A 735 1.00 -1.96 -4.34
CA ILE A 735 0.10 -1.32 -3.37
C ILE A 735 -1.34 -1.77 -3.61
N LEU A 736 -1.80 -1.73 -4.87
CA LEU A 736 -3.14 -2.15 -5.26
C LEU A 736 -3.38 -3.63 -4.97
N GLY A 737 -2.45 -4.51 -5.37
CA GLY A 737 -2.52 -5.94 -5.06
C GLY A 737 -2.53 -6.21 -3.55
N PHE A 738 -1.70 -5.52 -2.78
CA PHE A 738 -1.63 -5.71 -1.33
C PHE A 738 -2.92 -5.29 -0.61
N ASN A 739 -3.58 -4.22 -1.07
CA ASN A 739 -4.89 -3.79 -0.57
C ASN A 739 -6.08 -4.63 -1.07
N SER A 740 -5.85 -5.55 -2.01
CA SER A 740 -6.82 -6.57 -2.42
C SER A 740 -6.66 -7.85 -1.57
N PRO A 741 -7.65 -8.76 -1.50
CA PRO A 741 -7.44 -10.07 -0.85
C PRO A 741 -6.44 -10.95 -1.61
N PHE A 742 -6.13 -10.61 -2.87
CA PHE A 742 -5.18 -11.30 -3.74
C PHE A 742 -3.73 -10.95 -3.41
N TYR A 743 -2.77 -11.57 -4.07
CA TYR A 743 -1.34 -11.35 -3.84
C TYR A 743 -0.90 -9.89 -4.09
N PRO A 744 0.19 -9.45 -3.44
CA PRO A 744 0.98 -10.18 -2.45
C PRO A 744 0.26 -10.39 -1.12
N ASN A 745 0.46 -11.57 -0.54
CA ASN A 745 0.20 -11.85 0.88
C ASN A 745 1.28 -11.17 1.74
N VAL A 746 2.54 -11.24 1.32
CA VAL A 746 3.65 -10.59 2.05
C VAL A 746 4.32 -9.53 1.20
N LEU A 747 4.40 -8.31 1.73
CA LEU A 747 5.09 -7.19 1.08
C LEU A 747 6.29 -6.77 1.93
N ALA A 748 7.50 -7.12 1.48
CA ALA A 748 8.75 -6.69 2.12
C ALA A 748 9.25 -5.37 1.52
N THR A 749 9.46 -4.34 2.33
CA THR A 749 9.79 -3.00 1.84
C THR A 749 10.89 -2.35 2.65
N THR A 750 11.70 -1.52 1.97
CA THR A 750 12.55 -0.53 2.65
C THR A 750 11.73 0.70 3.03
N SER A 751 12.39 1.83 3.35
CA SER A 751 11.74 3.11 3.63
C SER A 751 10.90 3.67 2.45
N VAL A 752 10.96 3.05 1.27
CA VAL A 752 10.21 3.51 0.09
C VAL A 752 8.69 3.53 0.24
N LEU A 753 8.13 2.70 1.14
CA LEU A 753 6.71 2.68 1.47
C LEU A 753 6.44 3.13 2.92
N GLN A 754 7.41 3.79 3.57
CA GLN A 754 7.26 4.29 4.95
C GLN A 754 6.26 5.46 5.03
N GLU A 755 6.15 6.26 3.96
CA GLU A 755 5.31 7.46 3.90
C GLU A 755 4.44 7.47 2.64
N GLY A 756 3.41 8.32 2.61
CA GLY A 756 2.63 8.58 1.40
C GLY A 756 1.73 7.48 0.86
N VAL A 757 1.70 6.28 1.45
CA VAL A 757 0.91 5.14 0.95
C VAL A 757 -0.10 4.60 1.96
N ASN A 758 -1.16 3.98 1.43
CA ASN A 758 -2.23 3.27 2.15
C ASN A 758 -2.05 1.77 1.95
N LEU A 759 -1.94 0.99 3.02
CA LEU A 759 -1.76 -0.48 2.98
C LEU A 759 -2.66 -1.17 4.03
N HIS A 760 -3.84 -0.61 4.27
CA HIS A 760 -4.68 -0.84 5.45
C HIS A 760 -5.95 -1.65 5.17
N LEU A 761 -6.37 -1.80 3.91
CA LEU A 761 -7.67 -2.41 3.59
C LEU A 761 -7.73 -3.90 3.92
N GLN A 762 -6.59 -4.60 3.79
CA GLN A 762 -6.52 -6.06 3.96
C GLN A 762 -5.46 -6.50 4.97
N CYS A 763 -4.67 -5.58 5.54
CA CYS A 763 -3.58 -5.92 6.45
C CYS A 763 -3.89 -5.45 7.88
N ARG A 764 -3.46 -6.22 8.87
CA ARG A 764 -3.43 -5.85 10.29
C ARG A 764 -2.16 -6.31 11.02
N LYS A 765 -1.12 -6.68 10.25
CA LYS A 765 0.14 -7.24 10.77
C LYS A 765 1.33 -6.50 10.17
N VAL A 766 2.13 -5.87 11.03
CA VAL A 766 3.35 -5.15 10.63
C VAL A 766 4.55 -5.82 11.28
N HIS A 767 5.61 -6.05 10.53
CA HIS A 767 6.87 -6.61 11.03
C HIS A 767 7.99 -5.60 10.88
N HIS A 768 8.60 -5.21 11.99
CA HIS A 768 9.82 -4.41 12.01
C HIS A 768 11.05 -5.33 12.02
N TYR A 769 11.26 -6.07 10.93
CA TYR A 769 12.45 -6.91 10.77
C TYR A 769 13.73 -6.08 10.94
N GLY A 770 13.73 -4.88 10.35
CA GLY A 770 14.65 -3.82 10.69
C GLY A 770 14.00 -2.76 11.57
N ILE A 771 14.56 -2.56 12.77
CA ILE A 771 14.11 -1.54 13.74
C ILE A 771 14.05 -0.17 13.06
N ALA A 772 13.13 0.71 13.43
CA ALA A 772 13.12 2.06 12.87
C ALA A 772 14.30 2.90 13.40
N TRP A 773 14.69 3.98 12.73
CA TRP A 773 15.76 4.86 13.25
C TRP A 773 15.29 5.66 14.47
N THR A 774 14.01 6.03 14.46
CA THR A 774 13.37 6.80 15.52
C THR A 774 11.98 6.24 15.84
N PRO A 775 11.42 6.50 17.03
CA PRO A 775 10.01 6.21 17.33
C PRO A 775 9.04 6.88 16.34
N GLY A 776 9.37 8.07 15.83
CA GLY A 776 8.60 8.76 14.79
C GLY A 776 8.50 7.96 13.49
N ASP A 777 9.62 7.42 13.01
CA ASP A 777 9.65 6.57 11.83
C ASP A 777 8.89 5.24 12.05
N ASN A 778 8.93 4.70 13.28
CA ASN A 778 8.15 3.52 13.64
C ASN A 778 6.64 3.79 13.56
N GLU A 779 6.19 4.91 14.11
CA GLU A 779 4.79 5.34 14.05
C GLU A 779 4.32 5.56 12.60
N GLN A 780 5.15 6.17 11.75
CA GLN A 780 4.83 6.34 10.32
C GLN A 780 4.66 5.01 9.58
N ARG A 781 5.54 4.03 9.87
CA ARG A 781 5.50 2.67 9.32
C ARG A 781 4.23 1.93 9.76
N VAL A 782 3.91 1.96 11.05
CA VAL A 782 2.68 1.34 11.59
C VAL A 782 1.44 2.03 11.01
N GLY A 783 1.46 3.36 10.87
CA GLY A 783 0.40 4.16 10.26
C GLY A 783 0.17 3.93 8.76
N ARG A 784 0.91 3.03 8.10
CA ARG A 784 0.56 2.55 6.75
C ARG A 784 -0.64 1.59 6.78
N VAL A 785 -0.76 0.84 7.87
CA VAL A 785 -1.80 -0.16 8.12
C VAL A 785 -2.82 0.37 9.13
N ASP A 786 -2.36 1.13 10.11
CA ASP A 786 -3.21 1.71 11.15
C ASP A 786 -3.89 2.99 10.66
N ARG A 787 -5.06 2.86 10.06
CA ARG A 787 -5.81 3.95 9.42
C ARG A 787 -7.32 3.78 9.56
N LEU A 788 -8.05 4.90 9.52
CA LEU A 788 -9.51 4.90 9.40
C LEU A 788 -9.93 4.13 8.13
N PHE A 789 -11.07 3.46 8.20
CA PHE A 789 -11.60 2.59 7.13
C PHE A 789 -10.69 1.39 6.77
N GLY A 790 -9.70 1.08 7.61
CA GLY A 790 -8.84 -0.09 7.46
C GLY A 790 -9.44 -1.35 8.06
N LYS A 791 -8.75 -2.49 7.87
CA LYS A 791 -9.19 -3.81 8.35
C LYS A 791 -9.43 -3.84 9.87
N VAL A 792 -8.60 -3.13 10.63
CA VAL A 792 -8.74 -2.98 12.08
C VAL A 792 -10.06 -2.28 12.43
N ASN A 793 -10.37 -1.16 11.76
CA ASN A 793 -11.61 -0.40 11.98
C ASN A 793 -12.84 -1.26 11.64
N ALA A 794 -12.81 -1.96 10.51
CA ALA A 794 -13.89 -2.87 10.11
C ALA A 794 -14.15 -3.98 11.16
N HIS A 795 -13.10 -4.53 11.78
CA HIS A 795 -13.24 -5.49 12.87
C HIS A 795 -13.79 -4.86 14.16
N LEU A 796 -13.39 -3.63 14.50
CA LEU A 796 -13.98 -2.89 15.62
C LEU A 796 -15.47 -2.66 15.41
N GLU A 797 -15.90 -2.29 14.20
CA GLU A 797 -17.30 -2.06 13.84
C GLU A 797 -18.14 -3.35 13.86
N ARG A 798 -17.59 -4.45 13.32
CA ARG A 798 -18.29 -5.75 13.26
C ARG A 798 -18.32 -6.47 14.61
N ASP A 799 -17.16 -6.59 15.25
CA ASP A 799 -16.93 -7.51 16.38
C ASP A 799 -16.79 -6.77 17.72
N GLY A 800 -16.64 -5.43 17.73
CA GLY A 800 -16.39 -4.65 18.94
C GLY A 800 -14.99 -4.84 19.54
N ARG A 801 -14.12 -5.56 18.83
CA ARG A 801 -12.73 -5.83 19.19
C ARG A 801 -11.91 -6.02 17.92
N ALA A 802 -10.66 -5.59 17.96
CA ALA A 802 -9.71 -5.80 16.88
C ALA A 802 -8.30 -5.84 17.43
N GLU A 803 -7.36 -6.30 16.61
CA GLU A 803 -5.96 -6.35 16.96
C GLU A 803 -5.11 -5.94 15.75
N LEU A 804 -4.24 -4.96 15.95
CA LEU A 804 -3.13 -4.62 15.06
C LEU A 804 -1.84 -5.18 15.67
N THR A 805 -1.32 -6.25 15.09
CA THR A 805 -0.13 -6.91 15.63
C THR A 805 1.14 -6.31 15.02
N ILE A 806 2.06 -5.86 15.88
CA ILE A 806 3.32 -5.21 15.54
C ILE A 806 4.44 -6.13 16.04
N HIS A 807 5.08 -6.83 15.12
CA HIS A 807 6.14 -7.78 15.43
C HIS A 807 7.52 -7.14 15.39
N TYR A 808 8.35 -7.48 16.37
CA TYR A 808 9.76 -7.12 16.45
C TYR A 808 10.61 -8.39 16.52
N PRO A 809 10.99 -8.97 15.37
CA PRO A 809 11.98 -10.04 15.33
C PRO A 809 13.35 -9.56 15.81
N TYR A 810 14.05 -10.37 16.60
CA TYR A 810 15.42 -10.10 17.04
C TYR A 810 16.19 -11.39 17.28
N LEU A 811 17.53 -11.31 17.23
CA LEU A 811 18.40 -12.40 17.66
C LEU A 811 18.56 -12.37 19.20
N GLY A 812 18.12 -13.42 19.89
CA GLY A 812 18.22 -13.54 21.33
C GLY A 812 19.67 -13.64 21.81
N ARG A 813 19.95 -13.18 23.04
CA ARG A 813 21.29 -13.21 23.66
C ARG A 813 22.36 -12.53 22.80
N SER A 814 21.97 -11.50 22.05
CA SER A 814 22.84 -10.81 21.11
C SER A 814 22.71 -9.30 21.22
N PHE A 815 23.62 -8.58 20.57
CA PHE A 815 23.55 -7.13 20.45
C PHE A 815 22.27 -6.64 19.74
N ASP A 816 21.58 -7.49 18.96
CA ASP A 816 20.27 -7.16 18.35
C ASP A 816 19.16 -7.08 19.43
N GLU A 817 19.19 -7.95 20.44
CA GLU A 817 18.27 -7.89 21.59
C GLU A 817 18.46 -6.59 22.38
N GLU A 818 19.71 -6.19 22.62
CA GLU A 818 20.02 -4.95 23.35
C GLU A 818 19.56 -3.70 22.56
N GLN A 819 19.73 -3.72 21.24
CA GLN A 819 19.19 -2.68 20.35
C GLN A 819 17.67 -2.60 20.46
N LEU A 820 16.98 -3.74 20.35
CA LEU A 820 15.52 -3.76 20.44
C LEU A 820 15.05 -3.28 21.81
N ALA A 821 15.66 -3.75 22.90
CA ALA A 821 15.31 -3.36 24.26
C ALA A 821 15.46 -1.85 24.49
N SER A 822 16.58 -1.26 24.03
CA SER A 822 16.81 0.18 24.11
C SER A 822 15.78 0.96 23.29
N PHE A 823 15.49 0.49 22.08
CA PHE A 823 14.49 1.10 21.19
C PHE A 823 13.08 1.07 21.79
N ILE A 824 12.63 -0.08 22.31
CA ILE A 824 11.30 -0.25 22.89
C ILE A 824 11.14 0.61 24.15
N THR A 825 12.15 0.66 25.01
CA THR A 825 12.14 1.51 26.22
C THR A 825 12.04 2.99 25.84
N LEU A 826 12.86 3.42 24.85
CA LEU A 826 12.82 4.79 24.32
C LEU A 826 11.46 5.10 23.70
N LYS A 827 10.95 4.22 22.84
CA LYS A 827 9.64 4.35 22.18
C LYS A 827 8.54 4.50 23.21
N HIS A 828 8.45 3.61 24.20
CA HIS A 828 7.46 3.66 25.25
C HIS A 828 7.46 5.02 25.99
N GLY A 829 8.65 5.49 26.39
CA GLY A 829 8.79 6.77 27.08
C GLY A 829 8.55 8.01 26.21
N VAL A 830 8.68 7.91 24.89
CA VAL A 830 8.55 9.03 23.95
C VAL A 830 7.16 9.07 23.30
N GLU A 831 6.44 7.97 23.21
CA GLU A 831 5.11 7.91 22.58
C GLU A 831 4.07 8.79 23.26
N GLU A 832 3.92 8.71 24.59
CA GLU A 832 2.97 9.57 25.33
C GLU A 832 3.29 11.05 25.13
N ARG A 833 4.58 11.35 25.00
CA ARG A 833 5.14 12.67 24.73
C ARG A 833 4.91 13.13 23.29
N MET A 834 5.04 12.23 22.32
CA MET A 834 4.70 12.47 20.92
C MET A 834 3.21 12.71 20.74
N ASP A 835 2.38 11.95 21.42
CA ASP A 835 0.93 12.16 21.44
C ASP A 835 0.61 13.56 21.94
N ALA A 836 1.30 14.01 23.00
CA ALA A 836 1.23 15.38 23.51
C ALA A 836 1.94 16.46 22.67
N CYS A 837 2.62 16.10 21.56
CA CYS A 837 3.49 16.98 20.78
C CYS A 837 4.60 17.68 21.59
N ARG A 838 5.14 17.01 22.61
CA ARG A 838 6.23 17.49 23.47
C ARG A 838 7.37 16.48 23.46
N GLN A 839 8.41 16.66 22.65
CA GLN A 839 9.60 15.80 22.69
C GLN A 839 10.74 16.46 23.50
N SER A 840 11.62 15.63 24.07
CA SER A 840 12.97 16.04 24.50
C SER A 840 13.98 15.59 23.46
N ASP A 841 15.19 16.15 23.44
CA ASP A 841 16.26 15.72 22.52
C ASP A 841 16.41 14.20 22.51
N VAL A 842 16.08 13.59 21.37
CA VAL A 842 16.16 12.14 21.20
C VAL A 842 17.56 11.82 20.68
N SER A 843 18.39 11.22 21.53
CA SER A 843 19.64 10.64 21.07
C SER A 843 19.33 9.38 20.25
N SER A 844 19.93 9.27 19.06
CA SER A 844 19.93 8.02 18.29
C SER A 844 20.90 6.97 18.88
N GLU A 845 21.55 7.28 20.01
CA GLU A 845 22.46 6.38 20.71
C GLU A 845 21.69 5.30 21.47
N ILE A 846 22.23 4.08 21.42
CA ILE A 846 21.75 2.95 22.21
C ILE A 846 22.25 3.11 23.65
N ASP A 847 21.34 3.25 24.63
CA ASP A 847 21.70 3.20 26.05
C ASP A 847 21.70 1.76 26.55
N LEU A 848 22.90 1.19 26.65
CA LEU A 848 23.13 -0.19 27.10
C LEU A 848 23.15 -0.32 28.64
N ARG A 849 23.14 0.79 29.38
CA ARG A 849 23.35 0.81 30.85
C ARG A 849 22.15 0.31 31.66
N HIS A 850 20.96 0.23 31.04
CA HIS A 850 19.70 -0.10 31.71
C HIS A 850 18.91 -1.23 31.02
N VAL A 851 19.56 -2.00 30.13
CA VAL A 851 18.93 -3.14 29.44
C VAL A 851 18.89 -4.34 30.39
N ASN A 852 17.94 -4.33 31.31
CA ASN A 852 17.63 -5.50 32.15
C ASN A 852 16.52 -6.35 31.49
N GLU A 853 16.33 -7.59 31.95
CA GLU A 853 15.33 -8.57 31.47
C GLU A 853 13.87 -8.04 31.45
N THR A 854 13.60 -6.88 32.04
CA THR A 854 12.28 -6.24 32.13
C THR A 854 11.87 -5.47 30.88
N TRP A 855 12.70 -5.28 29.85
CA TRP A 855 12.33 -4.44 28.71
C TRP A 855 11.05 -4.91 27.98
N ARG A 856 10.78 -6.22 28.00
CA ARG A 856 9.57 -6.83 27.43
C ARG A 856 8.28 -6.29 28.08
N SER A 857 8.32 -5.78 29.32
CA SER A 857 7.14 -5.17 29.96
C SER A 857 6.78 -3.78 29.39
N TYR A 858 7.64 -3.18 28.58
CA TYR A 858 7.34 -1.95 27.84
C TYR A 858 6.65 -2.20 26.49
N LEU A 859 6.53 -3.47 26.05
CA LEU A 859 5.72 -3.83 24.90
C LEU A 859 4.25 -3.57 25.23
N ARG A 860 3.56 -2.88 24.33
CA ARG A 860 2.13 -2.58 24.53
C ARG A 860 1.26 -3.76 24.18
N GLU A 861 0.32 -4.07 25.07
CA GLU A 861 -0.78 -5.00 24.81
C GLU A 861 -2.10 -4.24 24.64
N PRO A 862 -3.06 -4.78 23.87
CA PRO A 862 -4.39 -4.17 23.72
C PRO A 862 -5.08 -4.02 25.08
N ARG A 863 -5.46 -2.79 25.41
CA ARG A 863 -6.18 -2.52 26.66
C ARG A 863 -7.64 -2.97 26.52
N VAL A 864 -8.06 -3.94 27.32
CA VAL A 864 -9.43 -4.50 27.30
C VAL A 864 -10.44 -3.62 28.05
N ASP A 865 -9.96 -2.66 28.84
CA ASP A 865 -10.80 -1.91 29.79
C ASP A 865 -11.48 -0.68 29.16
N THR A 866 -12.81 -0.71 29.10
CA THR A 866 -13.69 0.30 28.47
C THR A 866 -13.85 1.61 29.24
N GLN A 867 -13.16 1.81 30.38
CA GLN A 867 -13.40 2.93 31.31
C GLN A 867 -12.20 3.87 31.52
N LEU A 868 -11.16 3.81 30.69
CA LEU A 868 -10.06 4.76 30.79
C LEU A 868 -10.45 6.16 30.26
N PRO A 869 -9.93 7.25 30.85
CA PRO A 869 -10.24 8.60 30.41
C PRO A 869 -9.81 8.76 28.95
N VAL A 870 -10.74 9.24 28.13
CA VAL A 870 -10.50 9.64 26.74
C VAL A 870 -9.27 10.56 26.74
N LEU A 871 -8.16 10.09 26.18
CA LEU A 871 -6.98 10.93 25.92
C LEU A 871 -7.44 12.22 25.25
N LEU A 872 -7.30 13.34 25.97
CA LEU A 872 -7.68 14.66 25.50
C LEU A 872 -6.75 15.09 24.38
N ASP A 873 -7.32 15.78 23.39
CA ASP A 873 -6.53 16.32 22.30
C ASP A 873 -5.57 17.40 22.83
N PRO A 874 -4.25 17.33 22.55
CA PRO A 874 -3.27 18.26 23.11
C PRO A 874 -3.47 19.71 22.68
N PHE A 875 -3.84 19.92 21.41
CA PHE A 875 -4.11 21.23 20.83
C PHE A 875 -5.44 21.16 20.07
N PRO A 876 -6.58 21.17 20.79
CA PRO A 876 -7.91 21.02 20.20
C PRO A 876 -8.36 22.30 19.49
N PHE A 877 -9.44 22.20 18.72
CA PHE A 877 -10.17 23.37 18.26
C PHE A 877 -10.72 24.17 19.46
N LYS A 878 -10.63 25.49 19.35
CA LYS A 878 -11.10 26.43 20.36
C LYS A 878 -12.04 27.44 19.71
N ARG A 879 -13.31 27.46 20.13
CA ARG A 879 -14.33 28.35 19.58
C ARG A 879 -14.01 29.84 19.78
N ASP A 880 -13.30 30.17 20.85
CA ASP A 880 -12.86 31.51 21.20
C ASP A 880 -11.63 31.98 20.42
N GLU A 881 -10.87 31.06 19.82
CA GLU A 881 -9.70 31.39 19.00
C GLU A 881 -10.12 31.65 17.54
N ARG A 882 -10.65 32.85 17.29
CA ARG A 882 -11.16 33.25 15.98
C ARG A 882 -10.97 34.75 15.66
N PRO A 883 -10.95 35.15 14.37
CA PRO A 883 -11.03 36.55 13.96
C PRO A 883 -12.25 37.28 14.54
N PHE A 884 -12.20 38.62 14.60
CA PHE A 884 -13.30 39.42 15.16
C PHE A 884 -14.52 39.52 14.23
N GLU A 885 -14.31 39.49 12.91
CA GLU A 885 -15.39 39.47 11.91
C GLU A 885 -15.81 38.02 11.63
N ASP A 886 -17.10 37.74 11.47
CA ASP A 886 -17.61 36.40 11.09
C ASP A 886 -17.45 36.14 9.58
N TYR A 887 -17.36 34.86 9.16
CA TYR A 887 -17.06 34.41 7.78
C TYR A 887 -18.02 34.88 6.71
#